data_AF-A0AAV8W104-F1
#
_entry.id   AF-A0AAV8W104-F1
#
_cell.length_a   1.000
_cell.length_b   1.000
_cell.length_c   1.000
_cell.angle_alpha   90.00
_cell.angle_beta   90.00
_cell.angle_gamma   90.00
#
_symmetry.space_group_name_H-M   'P 1'
#
loop_
_entity.id
_entity.type
_entity.pdbx_description
1 polymer ?
#
loop_
_entity_poly.entity_id
_entity_poly.type
_entity_poly.pdbx_seq_one_letter_code
_entity_poly.pdbx_strand_id
1 'polypeptide(L)'
;MGNAPSVLFGDGWWDKNDSTTIQSSTSTPHRDVSSEGLSEQHKERLSEFKLELARKHEKRRQILAEKRKEMEELREEVVRLKKENAELRQTSHPDEITRLRENEELRHAEVDRYRNQNEELKRILEQKSKLLEVSDDLVEKNRELRVSVAEMQAELQGLNKQVVDFEKERQDYQTHVTALKDVIAVSKHMLQIRESQLKELKEKVEGIERSLAGREMNILSQDLREEYERQLQNIRNLRSLYEERQRVHKREKEELVSQLDDAKKELAAEQTKNNELEDRIKALEEDNSLKYDQIKSLESNLGLSKAESRQYQAELTVINQLFSEILLGFNSSQDIDLDKLQKQLEDHRDLLQDIVVNEISPEVSYALPKVLLELLSQVNGDGILEQNEEGKLETIQEESESQTSTVHQMNSAEEIVENLPKVWKVLIELLSHQKAPTNELTDVSDDGNPCYKTVETPKGPSLVLSVSQTFIRLKDLILEKKSLEKETNHLKQLNGHLENRLQDQEKRLELVQSELSKTWLVVGKMQKQHQMLHTQEKILRYELAQKRKLLTELKEELEYSREKWTQAREKNSNTEQQWQQLRTEFASRRNTIPNDNSVESGYSDDRECTSSDEEPGYETDISECAQKGAEGEEADGVVKDVTVLDLVEDEVLEIVCVSSESGKEAEGSESTTEDGGEQPRPSLEQVLAQRDERLRRLEGQAEQLVAQTANTASRSVVIANRLDDLHEVYGRETTSNDAEAPPPVEE
;
A
#
# COMPACT_ATOMS: atom_id res chain seq x y z
N MET A 1 56.08 -78.45 66.69
CA MET A 1 56.33 -77.11 67.23
C MET A 1 55.40 -77.00 68.45
N GLY A 2 55.84 -76.75 69.68
CA GLY A 2 56.91 -75.85 70.13
C GLY A 2 56.25 -74.52 70.54
N ASN A 3 56.27 -74.04 71.79
CA ASN A 3 57.13 -74.37 72.93
C ASN A 3 56.37 -74.46 74.28
N ALA A 4 57.08 -74.94 75.31
CA ALA A 4 56.80 -74.75 76.74
C ALA A 4 58.05 -74.06 77.36
N PRO A 5 58.37 -74.15 78.67
CA PRO A 5 57.56 -74.32 79.89
C PRO A 5 57.87 -73.24 80.96
N SER A 6 57.31 -73.37 82.17
CA SER A 6 58.12 -73.20 83.39
C SER A 6 57.54 -74.03 84.56
N VAL A 7 58.43 -74.65 85.33
CA VAL A 7 58.15 -75.45 86.53
C VAL A 7 59.16 -75.03 87.59
N LEU A 8 58.76 -74.99 88.86
CA LEU A 8 59.70 -75.12 89.98
C LEU A 8 59.06 -75.87 91.16
N PHE A 9 59.92 -76.40 92.02
CA PHE A 9 59.66 -77.45 93.03
C PHE A 9 60.11 -76.98 94.42
N GLY A 10 59.59 -77.55 95.52
CA GLY A 10 60.11 -77.27 96.86
C GLY A 10 59.33 -77.89 98.03
N ASP A 11 59.98 -78.81 98.77
CA ASP A 11 59.49 -79.45 100.01
C ASP A 11 59.81 -78.64 101.29
N GLY A 12 59.23 -78.96 102.47
CA GLY A 12 59.67 -78.26 103.70
C GLY A 12 59.10 -78.48 105.12
N TRP A 13 58.58 -79.67 105.52
CA TRP A 13 58.61 -80.18 106.93
C TRP A 13 58.01 -79.38 108.15
N TRP A 14 58.13 -80.02 109.34
CA TRP A 14 57.51 -79.81 110.68
C TRP A 14 57.86 -78.46 111.39
N ASP A 15 57.25 -78.02 112.53
CA ASP A 15 57.02 -78.74 113.80
C ASP A 15 56.17 -77.94 114.85
N LYS A 16 55.63 -78.66 115.87
CA LYS A 16 55.19 -78.26 117.24
C LYS A 16 54.04 -77.26 117.55
N ASN A 17 53.07 -77.78 118.33
CA ASN A 17 52.54 -77.31 119.64
C ASN A 17 51.95 -75.87 119.82
N ASP A 18 51.07 -75.57 120.77
CA ASP A 18 50.46 -76.36 121.86
C ASP A 18 49.08 -75.80 122.30
N SER A 19 48.33 -76.60 123.09
CA SER A 19 47.38 -76.22 124.17
C SER A 19 46.06 -76.99 124.14
N THR A 20 45.89 -77.90 125.10
CA THR A 20 44.60 -78.56 125.44
C THR A 20 44.17 -78.12 126.84
N THR A 21 42.87 -77.86 127.06
CA THR A 21 42.26 -77.77 128.39
C THR A 21 40.89 -78.44 128.40
N ILE A 22 40.51 -79.03 129.53
CA ILE A 22 39.46 -80.05 129.71
C ILE A 22 38.50 -79.60 130.82
N GLN A 23 37.17 -79.80 130.69
CA GLN A 23 36.37 -80.69 131.58
C GLN A 23 34.85 -80.69 131.28
N SER A 24 34.20 -81.82 131.62
CA SER A 24 32.75 -81.97 131.88
C SER A 24 32.35 -81.32 133.23
N SER A 25 31.08 -81.10 133.63
CA SER A 25 29.74 -81.63 133.26
C SER A 25 28.68 -80.50 133.40
N THR A 26 27.33 -80.63 133.37
CA THR A 26 26.38 -81.67 133.87
C THR A 26 24.95 -81.46 133.28
N SER A 27 23.96 -82.21 133.76
CA SER A 27 22.61 -82.44 133.20
C SER A 27 21.54 -81.33 133.33
N THR A 28 20.67 -81.29 132.30
CA THR A 28 19.19 -81.13 132.29
C THR A 28 18.38 -81.38 133.59
N PRO A 29 17.07 -81.00 133.68
CA PRO A 29 16.35 -79.82 133.16
C PRO A 29 15.24 -79.26 134.13
N HIS A 30 14.37 -78.34 133.64
CA HIS A 30 13.03 -77.94 134.16
C HIS A 30 12.86 -77.12 135.46
N ARG A 31 12.23 -75.92 135.31
CA ARG A 31 10.88 -75.50 135.80
C ARG A 31 10.33 -76.06 137.14
N ASP A 32 9.60 -75.32 138.00
CA ASP A 32 9.15 -73.90 138.02
C ASP A 32 8.48 -73.57 139.40
N VAL A 33 7.96 -72.34 139.57
CA VAL A 33 6.97 -71.86 140.58
C VAL A 33 7.48 -71.49 141.99
N SER A 34 6.81 -70.48 142.57
CA SER A 34 7.14 -69.70 143.76
C SER A 34 6.16 -69.88 144.93
N SER A 35 6.40 -69.09 145.99
CA SER A 35 5.47 -68.66 147.05
C SER A 35 5.35 -69.54 148.29
N GLU A 36 5.27 -68.88 149.45
CA GLU A 36 4.02 -68.81 150.24
C GLU A 36 4.15 -67.76 151.35
N GLY A 37 3.01 -67.34 151.89
CA GLY A 37 2.93 -66.48 153.06
C GLY A 37 1.78 -66.89 153.98
N LEU A 38 1.79 -66.37 155.21
CA LEU A 38 0.64 -66.32 156.13
C LEU A 38 0.17 -67.65 156.75
N SER A 39 1.09 -68.28 157.48
CA SER A 39 1.00 -68.47 158.95
C SER A 39 -0.19 -69.21 159.63
N GLU A 40 -1.26 -69.61 158.96
CA GLU A 40 -2.17 -70.67 159.50
C GLU A 40 -1.80 -72.04 158.95
N GLN A 41 -1.37 -72.10 157.68
CA GLN A 41 -0.59 -73.22 157.13
C GLN A 41 0.53 -73.67 158.06
N HIS A 42 1.14 -72.77 158.85
CA HIS A 42 2.32 -73.11 159.65
C HIS A 42 2.04 -74.12 160.77
N LYS A 43 0.79 -74.25 161.26
CA LYS A 43 0.44 -75.32 162.22
C LYS A 43 0.28 -76.67 161.53
N GLU A 44 -0.45 -76.71 160.42
CA GLU A 44 -0.67 -77.92 159.62
C GLU A 44 0.65 -78.43 159.05
N ARG A 45 1.47 -77.52 158.50
CA ARG A 45 2.88 -77.76 158.14
C ARG A 45 3.75 -78.18 159.32
N LEU A 46 3.48 -77.81 160.58
CA LEU A 46 4.25 -78.33 161.72
C LEU A 46 3.88 -79.78 162.05
N SER A 47 2.63 -80.19 161.87
CA SER A 47 2.21 -81.59 161.96
C SER A 47 2.74 -82.41 160.78
N GLU A 48 2.61 -81.92 159.56
CA GLU A 48 3.16 -82.59 158.37
C GLU A 48 4.68 -82.65 158.41
N PHE A 49 5.38 -81.55 158.74
CA PHE A 49 6.83 -81.55 158.89
C PHE A 49 7.28 -82.45 160.05
N LYS A 50 6.54 -82.59 161.15
CA LYS A 50 6.87 -83.60 162.17
C LYS A 50 6.65 -85.03 161.67
N LEU A 51 5.56 -85.29 160.95
CA LEU A 51 5.26 -86.61 160.37
C LEU A 51 6.26 -86.97 159.25
N GLU A 52 6.69 -85.99 158.47
CA GLU A 52 7.65 -86.15 157.38
C GLU A 52 9.10 -86.16 157.88
N LEU A 53 9.46 -85.40 158.92
CA LEU A 53 10.76 -85.54 159.59
C LEU A 53 10.84 -86.90 160.31
N ALA A 54 9.75 -87.39 160.90
CA ALA A 54 9.66 -88.76 161.41
C ALA A 54 9.83 -89.78 160.27
N ARG A 55 9.11 -89.64 159.15
CA ARG A 55 9.28 -90.51 157.96
C ARG A 55 10.68 -90.39 157.34
N LYS A 56 11.35 -89.24 157.37
CA LYS A 56 12.74 -89.06 156.89
C LYS A 56 13.75 -89.67 157.85
N HIS A 57 13.59 -89.49 159.16
CA HIS A 57 14.45 -90.14 160.16
C HIS A 57 14.26 -91.66 160.15
N GLU A 58 13.03 -92.15 159.98
CA GLU A 58 12.74 -93.57 159.86
C GLU A 58 13.26 -94.15 158.54
N LYS A 59 13.04 -93.49 157.39
CA LYS A 59 13.67 -93.89 156.12
C LYS A 59 15.20 -93.85 156.18
N ARG A 60 15.82 -92.87 156.87
CA ARG A 60 17.28 -92.87 157.10
C ARG A 60 17.73 -94.00 158.03
N ARG A 61 16.94 -94.35 159.05
CA ARG A 61 17.23 -95.48 159.95
C ARG A 61 17.10 -96.81 159.22
N GLN A 62 16.07 -96.95 158.38
CA GLN A 62 15.85 -98.11 157.51
C GLN A 62 16.97 -98.24 156.49
N ILE A 63 17.28 -97.21 155.69
CA ILE A 63 18.40 -97.26 154.73
C ILE A 63 19.76 -97.54 155.43
N LEU A 64 20.01 -97.00 156.63
CA LEU A 64 21.24 -97.30 157.39
C LEU A 64 21.24 -98.69 158.05
N ALA A 65 20.08 -99.26 158.38
CA ALA A 65 19.96 -100.62 158.88
C ALA A 65 20.04 -101.64 157.73
N GLU A 66 19.41 -101.34 156.60
CA GLU A 66 19.42 -102.09 155.36
C GLU A 66 20.82 -102.12 154.75
N LYS A 67 21.51 -100.98 154.64
CA LYS A 67 22.92 -100.95 154.21
C LYS A 67 23.92 -101.47 155.25
N ARG A 68 23.54 -101.61 156.52
CA ARG A 68 24.32 -102.43 157.48
C ARG A 68 24.07 -103.92 157.25
N LYS A 69 22.83 -104.33 157.08
CA LYS A 69 22.44 -105.72 156.84
C LYS A 69 23.04 -106.24 155.53
N GLU A 70 22.96 -105.46 154.46
CA GLU A 70 23.61 -105.74 153.17
C GLU A 70 25.15 -105.81 153.30
N MET A 71 25.76 -104.96 154.14
CA MET A 71 27.21 -105.03 154.44
C MET A 71 27.60 -106.25 155.30
N GLU A 72 26.74 -106.70 156.22
CA GLU A 72 26.98 -107.91 157.01
C GLU A 72 26.70 -109.17 156.18
N GLU A 73 25.65 -109.18 155.36
CA GLU A 73 25.35 -110.24 154.39
C GLU A 73 26.46 -110.36 153.34
N LEU A 74 27.02 -109.26 152.83
CA LEU A 74 28.21 -109.29 151.97
C LEU A 74 29.46 -109.78 152.70
N ARG A 75 29.57 -109.61 154.02
CA ARG A 75 30.68 -110.18 154.82
C ARG A 75 30.50 -111.67 155.04
N GLU A 76 29.30 -112.11 155.37
CA GLU A 76 28.95 -113.53 155.49
C GLU A 76 29.08 -114.24 154.14
N GLU A 77 28.70 -113.60 153.03
CA GLU A 77 28.89 -114.10 151.67
C GLU A 77 30.38 -114.18 151.30
N VAL A 78 31.19 -113.17 151.62
CA VAL A 78 32.65 -113.24 151.42
C VAL A 78 33.31 -114.31 152.29
N VAL A 79 32.77 -114.60 153.49
CA VAL A 79 33.22 -115.73 154.31
C VAL A 79 32.77 -117.06 153.71
N ARG A 80 31.53 -117.16 153.21
CA ARG A 80 30.99 -118.35 152.53
C ARG A 80 31.79 -118.66 151.26
N LEU A 81 31.93 -117.71 150.35
CA LEU A 81 32.70 -117.84 149.11
C LEU A 81 34.20 -118.12 149.37
N LYS A 82 34.77 -117.65 150.48
CA LYS A 82 36.14 -118.04 150.90
C LYS A 82 36.22 -119.48 151.40
N LYS A 83 35.19 -119.96 152.10
CA LYS A 83 35.11 -121.36 152.54
C LYS A 83 34.88 -122.31 151.35
N GLU A 84 33.97 -121.94 150.46
CA GLU A 84 33.68 -122.64 149.21
C GLU A 84 34.90 -122.64 148.27
N ASN A 85 35.67 -121.54 148.17
CA ASN A 85 36.97 -121.53 147.47
C ASN A 85 38.05 -122.38 148.15
N ALA A 86 37.99 -122.59 149.48
CA ALA A 86 38.90 -123.49 150.17
C ALA A 86 38.55 -124.96 149.87
N GLU A 87 37.26 -125.28 149.80
CA GLU A 87 36.74 -126.60 149.43
C GLU A 87 37.01 -126.91 147.93
N LEU A 88 36.78 -125.95 147.02
CA LEU A 88 37.14 -126.04 145.59
C LEU A 88 38.66 -126.13 145.33
N ARG A 89 39.51 -125.75 146.30
CA ARG A 89 40.97 -125.90 146.21
C ARG A 89 41.48 -127.28 146.65
N GLN A 90 40.63 -128.16 147.18
CA GLN A 90 41.02 -129.52 147.57
C GLN A 90 40.57 -130.61 146.57
N THR A 91 39.81 -130.26 145.53
CA THR A 91 39.24 -131.20 144.54
C THR A 91 39.92 -131.16 143.17
N SER A 92 41.22 -130.83 143.10
CA SER A 92 41.98 -130.86 141.84
C SER A 92 42.28 -132.30 141.40
N HIS A 93 41.65 -132.76 140.31
CA HIS A 93 42.01 -133.99 139.60
C HIS A 93 42.52 -133.65 138.18
N PRO A 94 43.68 -134.16 137.72
CA PRO A 94 44.35 -133.61 136.53
C PRO A 94 44.11 -134.43 135.25
N ASP A 95 43.24 -133.95 134.34
CA ASP A 95 43.17 -134.52 132.97
C ASP A 95 42.67 -133.54 131.86
N GLU A 96 42.71 -132.22 132.09
CA GLU A 96 42.11 -131.21 131.19
C GLU A 96 43.13 -130.22 130.57
N ILE A 97 44.40 -130.62 130.45
CA ILE A 97 45.46 -129.79 129.84
C ILE A 97 45.64 -130.07 128.33
N THR A 98 45.20 -131.24 127.85
CA THR A 98 45.47 -131.71 126.48
C THR A 98 44.51 -131.14 125.42
N ARG A 99 43.29 -130.76 125.80
CA ARG A 99 42.21 -130.39 124.85
C ARG A 99 42.20 -128.93 124.37
N LEU A 100 43.00 -128.07 124.99
CA LEU A 100 43.00 -126.63 124.68
C LEU A 100 43.88 -126.26 123.48
N ARG A 101 44.70 -127.18 122.95
CA ARG A 101 45.64 -126.90 121.85
C ARG A 101 45.03 -127.09 120.45
N GLU A 102 44.10 -128.03 120.30
CA GLU A 102 43.48 -128.37 119.00
C GLU A 102 42.36 -127.38 118.59
N ASN A 103 41.84 -126.61 119.55
CA ASN A 103 40.71 -125.68 119.35
C ASN A 103 41.10 -124.32 118.75
N GLU A 104 42.40 -123.97 118.73
CA GLU A 104 42.88 -122.71 118.16
C GLU A 104 43.09 -122.81 116.64
N GLU A 105 43.65 -123.93 116.16
CA GLU A 105 43.94 -124.16 114.74
C GLU A 105 42.67 -124.15 113.87
N LEU A 106 41.59 -124.78 114.36
CA LEU A 106 40.28 -124.79 113.69
C LEU A 106 39.70 -123.37 113.49
N ARG A 107 39.92 -122.46 114.44
CA ARG A 107 39.42 -121.08 114.35
C ARG A 107 40.18 -120.24 113.31
N HIS A 108 41.48 -120.48 113.13
CA HIS A 108 42.23 -119.83 112.04
C HIS A 108 41.79 -120.35 110.67
N ALA A 109 41.62 -121.67 110.52
CA ALA A 109 41.18 -122.31 109.27
C ALA A 109 39.77 -121.91 108.80
N GLU A 110 38.94 -121.32 109.67
CA GLU A 110 37.63 -120.76 109.33
C GLU A 110 37.72 -119.26 108.96
N VAL A 111 38.52 -118.48 109.69
CA VAL A 111 38.79 -117.06 109.36
C VAL A 111 39.40 -116.91 107.96
N ASP A 112 40.34 -117.77 107.56
CA ASP A 112 40.95 -117.70 106.23
C ASP A 112 39.98 -118.04 105.09
N ARG A 113 38.93 -118.83 105.34
CA ARG A 113 37.86 -119.05 104.34
C ARG A 113 37.06 -117.78 104.09
N TYR A 114 36.64 -117.11 105.17
CA TYR A 114 35.93 -115.82 105.06
C TYR A 114 36.83 -114.74 104.45
N ARG A 115 38.14 -114.76 104.72
CA ARG A 115 39.11 -113.85 104.09
C ARG A 115 39.17 -114.05 102.58
N ASN A 116 39.29 -115.30 102.12
CA ASN A 116 39.30 -115.66 100.70
C ASN A 116 37.96 -115.37 99.99
N GLN A 117 36.82 -115.54 100.68
CA GLN A 117 35.51 -115.16 100.14
C GLN A 117 35.37 -113.64 99.98
N ASN A 118 35.87 -112.84 100.94
CA ASN A 118 35.85 -111.38 100.85
C ASN A 118 36.82 -110.84 99.77
N GLU A 119 37.98 -111.48 99.59
CA GLU A 119 38.88 -111.22 98.45
C GLU A 119 38.15 -111.40 97.11
N GLU A 120 37.45 -112.51 96.92
CA GLU A 120 36.77 -112.81 95.65
C GLU A 120 35.56 -111.89 95.42
N LEU A 121 34.76 -111.61 96.46
CA LEU A 121 33.69 -110.61 96.39
C LEU A 121 34.22 -109.20 96.05
N LYS A 122 35.40 -108.84 96.56
CA LYS A 122 36.07 -107.58 96.22
C LYS A 122 36.50 -107.54 94.75
N ARG A 123 37.06 -108.63 94.20
CA ARG A 123 37.38 -108.74 92.77
C ARG A 123 36.14 -108.61 91.89
N ILE A 124 35.04 -109.26 92.27
CA ILE A 124 33.75 -109.17 91.54
C ILE A 124 33.18 -107.75 91.61
N LEU A 125 33.27 -107.06 92.76
CA LEU A 125 32.88 -105.66 92.88
C LEU A 125 33.76 -104.74 92.02
N GLU A 126 35.07 -104.95 92.00
CA GLU A 126 36.00 -104.15 91.22
C GLU A 126 35.82 -104.36 89.70
N GLN A 127 35.53 -105.59 89.26
CA GLN A 127 35.12 -105.89 87.88
C GLN A 127 33.78 -105.21 87.52
N LYS A 128 32.79 -105.25 88.41
CA LYS A 128 31.51 -104.55 88.20
C LYS A 128 31.67 -103.04 88.18
N SER A 129 32.56 -102.48 88.99
CA SER A 129 32.88 -101.04 88.98
C SER A 129 33.44 -100.61 87.63
N LYS A 130 34.39 -101.37 87.07
CA LYS A 130 34.99 -101.09 85.75
C LYS A 130 33.99 -101.29 84.60
N LEU A 131 33.04 -102.21 84.74
CA LEU A 131 31.93 -102.36 83.79
C LEU A 131 30.91 -101.21 83.90
N LEU A 132 30.69 -100.65 85.08
CA LEU A 132 29.85 -99.46 85.27
C LEU A 132 30.52 -98.23 84.66
N GLU A 133 31.80 -98.03 84.96
CA GLU A 133 32.64 -96.97 84.42
C GLU A 133 32.61 -96.98 82.89
N VAL A 134 32.85 -98.12 82.24
CA VAL A 134 32.72 -98.28 80.78
C VAL A 134 31.28 -98.07 80.26
N SER A 135 30.26 -98.37 81.06
CA SER A 135 28.86 -98.11 80.71
C SER A 135 28.52 -96.61 80.74
N ASP A 136 29.01 -95.90 81.74
CA ASP A 136 28.81 -94.45 81.89
C ASP A 136 29.58 -93.70 80.80
N ASP A 137 30.81 -94.14 80.49
CA ASP A 137 31.65 -93.70 79.37
C ASP A 137 30.91 -93.84 78.01
N LEU A 138 30.15 -94.92 77.83
CA LEU A 138 29.32 -95.17 76.64
C LEU A 138 28.03 -94.33 76.63
N VAL A 139 27.43 -94.05 77.80
CA VAL A 139 26.26 -93.17 77.92
C VAL A 139 26.63 -91.72 77.64
N GLU A 140 27.78 -91.24 78.14
CA GLU A 140 28.29 -89.91 77.85
C GLU A 140 28.60 -89.76 76.36
N LYS A 141 29.32 -90.71 75.75
CA LYS A 141 29.55 -90.73 74.29
C LYS A 141 28.25 -90.80 73.49
N ASN A 142 27.21 -91.51 73.97
CA ASN A 142 25.90 -91.51 73.33
C ASN A 142 25.16 -90.16 73.47
N ARG A 143 25.37 -89.45 74.57
CA ARG A 143 24.86 -88.08 74.79
C ARG A 143 25.60 -87.08 73.90
N GLU A 144 26.93 -87.13 73.82
CA GLU A 144 27.75 -86.31 72.91
C GLU A 144 27.31 -86.50 71.45
N LEU A 145 27.18 -87.76 71.00
CA LEU A 145 26.70 -88.07 69.65
C LEU A 145 25.28 -87.54 69.38
N ARG A 146 24.39 -87.55 70.38
CA ARG A 146 23.05 -86.94 70.24
C ARG A 146 23.10 -85.41 70.15
N VAL A 147 23.98 -84.76 70.92
CA VAL A 147 24.19 -83.30 70.85
C VAL A 147 24.77 -82.93 69.48
N SER A 148 25.83 -83.60 69.04
CA SER A 148 26.43 -83.39 67.71
C SER A 148 25.45 -83.67 66.56
N VAL A 149 24.60 -84.70 66.67
CA VAL A 149 23.52 -84.94 65.68
C VAL A 149 22.46 -83.84 65.71
N ALA A 150 22.11 -83.30 66.88
CA ALA A 150 21.17 -82.18 66.99
C ALA A 150 21.77 -80.86 66.45
N GLU A 151 23.06 -80.63 66.68
CA GLU A 151 23.83 -79.49 66.13
C GLU A 151 23.91 -79.59 64.60
N MET A 152 24.32 -80.74 64.05
CA MET A 152 24.29 -80.99 62.61
C MET A 152 22.87 -80.86 62.02
N GLN A 153 21.82 -81.28 62.74
CA GLN A 153 20.43 -81.06 62.30
C GLN A 153 20.02 -79.58 62.33
N ALA A 154 20.48 -78.80 63.30
CA ALA A 154 20.24 -77.36 63.37
C ALA A 154 21.01 -76.61 62.26
N GLU A 155 22.26 -76.99 61.98
CA GLU A 155 23.04 -76.46 60.85
C GLU A 155 22.39 -76.81 59.51
N LEU A 156 21.96 -78.07 59.31
CA LEU A 156 21.22 -78.48 58.12
C LEU A 156 19.89 -77.73 57.97
N GLN A 157 19.18 -77.41 59.06
CA GLN A 157 17.98 -76.57 59.02
C GLN A 157 18.31 -75.11 58.68
N GLY A 158 19.40 -74.56 59.20
CA GLY A 158 19.90 -73.23 58.86
C GLY A 158 20.30 -73.11 57.39
N LEU A 159 21.03 -74.10 56.87
CA LEU A 159 21.42 -74.19 55.46
C LEU A 159 20.19 -74.40 54.56
N ASN A 160 19.27 -75.30 54.92
CA ASN A 160 18.01 -75.48 54.17
C ASN A 160 17.18 -74.19 54.14
N LYS A 161 17.16 -73.40 55.24
CA LYS A 161 16.51 -72.09 55.24
C LYS A 161 17.22 -71.12 54.27
N GLN A 162 18.55 -71.01 54.33
CA GLN A 162 19.31 -70.17 53.39
C GLN A 162 19.07 -70.58 51.93
N VAL A 163 18.99 -71.88 51.63
CA VAL A 163 18.61 -72.37 50.31
C VAL A 163 17.22 -71.89 49.91
N VAL A 164 16.20 -72.01 50.78
CA VAL A 164 14.84 -71.52 50.50
C VAL A 164 14.80 -70.00 50.31
N ASP A 165 15.54 -69.24 51.14
CA ASP A 165 15.64 -67.78 51.02
C ASP A 165 16.27 -67.39 49.66
N PHE A 166 17.38 -68.04 49.24
CA PHE A 166 17.97 -67.86 47.91
C PHE A 166 17.08 -68.35 46.76
N GLU A 167 16.31 -69.44 46.94
CA GLU A 167 15.35 -69.91 45.93
C GLU A 167 14.18 -68.93 45.75
N LYS A 168 13.82 -68.19 46.81
CA LYS A 168 12.84 -67.09 46.74
C LYS A 168 13.43 -65.86 46.05
N GLU A 169 14.62 -65.40 46.44
CA GLU A 169 15.30 -64.29 45.74
C GLU A 169 15.46 -64.59 44.24
N ARG A 170 15.82 -65.83 43.88
CA ARG A 170 15.89 -66.30 42.49
C ARG A 170 14.53 -66.24 41.78
N GLN A 171 13.42 -66.49 42.47
CA GLN A 171 12.06 -66.32 41.92
C GLN A 171 11.72 -64.85 41.75
N ASP A 172 11.97 -64.01 42.76
CA ASP A 172 11.70 -62.57 42.71
C ASP A 172 12.50 -61.91 41.54
N TYR A 173 13.80 -62.20 41.41
CA TYR A 173 14.60 -61.79 40.25
C TYR A 173 14.07 -62.33 38.91
N GLN A 174 13.59 -63.57 38.85
CA GLN A 174 12.97 -64.11 37.63
C GLN A 174 11.69 -63.35 37.25
N THR A 175 10.86 -62.94 38.22
CA THR A 175 9.66 -62.12 37.94
C THR A 175 10.02 -60.72 37.44
N HIS A 176 11.06 -60.09 38.01
CA HIS A 176 11.59 -58.82 37.51
C HIS A 176 12.15 -58.95 36.09
N VAL A 177 12.85 -60.04 35.78
CA VAL A 177 13.35 -60.32 34.43
C VAL A 177 12.22 -60.57 33.42
N THR A 178 11.11 -61.18 33.81
CA THR A 178 9.92 -61.27 32.93
C THR A 178 9.26 -59.90 32.73
N ALA A 179 9.04 -59.12 33.80
CA ALA A 179 8.44 -57.78 33.68
C ALA A 179 9.29 -56.83 32.81
N LEU A 180 10.62 -56.90 32.92
CA LEU A 180 11.52 -56.14 32.04
C LEU A 180 11.46 -56.61 30.58
N LYS A 181 11.31 -57.90 30.31
CA LYS A 181 11.08 -58.42 28.94
C LYS A 181 9.76 -57.92 28.36
N ASP A 182 8.71 -57.86 29.17
CA ASP A 182 7.39 -57.36 28.75
C ASP A 182 7.44 -55.85 28.48
N VAL A 183 8.12 -55.07 29.33
CA VAL A 183 8.38 -53.63 29.08
C VAL A 183 9.18 -53.45 27.79
N ILE A 184 10.25 -54.22 27.55
CA ILE A 184 11.02 -54.18 26.30
C ILE A 184 10.15 -54.55 25.09
N ALA A 185 9.26 -55.55 25.22
CA ALA A 185 8.33 -55.94 24.16
C ALA A 185 7.33 -54.81 23.85
N VAL A 186 6.73 -54.18 24.85
CA VAL A 186 5.83 -53.03 24.68
C VAL A 186 6.57 -51.84 24.07
N SER A 187 7.78 -51.52 24.54
CA SER A 187 8.63 -50.47 23.96
C SER A 187 8.96 -50.75 22.50
N LYS A 188 9.23 -52.00 22.12
CA LYS A 188 9.45 -52.39 20.71
C LYS A 188 8.20 -52.19 19.85
N HIS A 189 7.02 -52.59 20.33
CA HIS A 189 5.77 -52.36 19.60
C HIS A 189 5.45 -50.86 19.47
N MET A 190 5.70 -50.07 20.51
CA MET A 190 5.57 -48.62 20.47
C MET A 190 6.50 -47.99 19.42
N LEU A 191 7.77 -48.41 19.38
CA LEU A 191 8.71 -47.97 18.34
C LEU A 191 8.25 -48.36 16.93
N GLN A 192 7.79 -49.59 16.72
CA GLN A 192 7.27 -50.04 15.42
C GLN A 192 6.03 -49.23 14.97
N ILE A 193 5.14 -48.88 15.90
CA ILE A 193 4.00 -47.99 15.60
C ILE A 193 4.50 -46.59 15.22
N ARG A 194 5.47 -46.02 15.94
CA ARG A 194 6.07 -44.73 15.59
C ARG A 194 6.81 -44.75 14.24
N GLU A 195 7.54 -45.83 13.93
CA GLU A 195 8.18 -46.04 12.64
C GLU A 195 7.15 -46.10 11.50
N SER A 196 6.03 -46.81 11.69
CA SER A 196 4.95 -46.82 10.68
C SER A 196 4.28 -45.46 10.49
N GLN A 197 4.05 -44.70 11.57
CA GLN A 197 3.50 -43.36 11.53
C GLN A 197 4.44 -42.38 10.82
N LEU A 198 5.75 -42.45 11.11
CA LEU A 198 6.76 -41.64 10.43
C LEU A 198 6.88 -41.98 8.95
N LYS A 199 6.76 -43.27 8.58
CA LYS A 199 6.73 -43.70 7.18
C LYS A 199 5.49 -43.19 6.44
N GLU A 200 4.30 -43.30 7.04
CA GLU A 200 3.05 -42.78 6.47
C GLU A 200 3.09 -41.24 6.31
N LEU A 201 3.64 -40.52 7.30
CA LEU A 201 3.84 -39.06 7.20
C LEU A 201 4.84 -38.71 6.10
N LYS A 202 5.95 -39.46 5.95
CA LYS A 202 6.92 -39.24 4.87
C LYS A 202 6.31 -39.48 3.50
N GLU A 203 5.54 -40.55 3.31
CA GLU A 203 4.84 -40.84 2.06
C GLU A 203 3.79 -39.77 1.71
N LYS A 204 3.12 -39.19 2.72
CA LYS A 204 2.21 -38.04 2.56
C LYS A 204 2.95 -36.77 2.16
N VAL A 205 4.09 -36.45 2.81
CA VAL A 205 4.92 -35.28 2.46
C VAL A 205 5.46 -35.41 1.04
N GLU A 206 6.06 -36.54 0.68
CA GLU A 206 6.51 -36.82 -0.70
C GLU A 206 5.37 -36.73 -1.72
N GLY A 207 4.13 -37.06 -1.32
CA GLY A 207 2.93 -36.89 -2.14
C GLY A 207 2.52 -35.44 -2.34
N ILE A 208 2.64 -34.61 -1.30
CA ILE A 208 2.40 -33.17 -1.35
C ILE A 208 3.46 -32.48 -2.20
N GLU A 209 4.75 -32.79 -2.01
CA GLU A 209 5.87 -32.26 -2.80
C GLU A 209 5.69 -32.51 -4.30
N ARG A 210 5.37 -33.75 -4.69
CA ARG A 210 5.08 -34.10 -6.10
C ARG A 210 3.85 -33.37 -6.66
N SER A 211 2.84 -33.15 -5.83
CA SER A 211 1.62 -32.41 -6.20
C SER A 211 1.87 -30.91 -6.37
N LEU A 212 2.72 -30.33 -5.52
CA LEU A 212 3.16 -28.93 -5.62
C LEU A 212 4.03 -28.72 -6.85
N ALA A 213 5.10 -29.49 -7.03
CA ALA A 213 5.98 -29.39 -8.20
C ALA A 213 5.22 -29.57 -9.53
N GLY A 214 4.26 -30.52 -9.58
CA GLY A 214 3.38 -30.70 -10.74
C GLY A 214 2.45 -29.51 -10.99
N ARG A 215 1.95 -28.86 -9.92
CA ARG A 215 1.12 -27.64 -10.03
C ARG A 215 1.95 -26.43 -10.46
N GLU A 216 3.13 -26.25 -9.89
CA GLU A 216 4.07 -25.16 -10.20
C GLU A 216 4.52 -25.24 -11.66
N MET A 217 4.90 -26.44 -12.14
CA MET A 217 5.23 -26.65 -13.55
C MET A 217 4.04 -26.35 -14.48
N ASN A 218 2.82 -26.75 -14.09
CA ASN A 218 1.62 -26.47 -14.86
C ASN A 218 1.30 -24.97 -14.91
N ILE A 219 1.36 -24.26 -13.77
CA ILE A 219 1.17 -22.80 -13.69
C ILE A 219 2.21 -22.09 -14.56
N LEU A 220 3.50 -22.39 -14.41
CA LEU A 220 4.55 -21.77 -15.22
C LEU A 220 4.36 -22.02 -16.73
N SER A 221 3.86 -23.21 -17.11
CA SER A 221 3.54 -23.52 -18.51
C SER A 221 2.29 -22.78 -19.02
N GLN A 222 1.31 -22.51 -18.13
CA GLN A 222 0.13 -21.71 -18.45
C GLN A 222 0.50 -20.23 -18.57
N ASP A 223 1.24 -19.67 -17.62
CA ASP A 223 1.68 -18.27 -17.64
C ASP A 223 2.51 -17.97 -18.90
N LEU A 224 3.45 -18.84 -19.24
CA LEU A 224 4.23 -18.75 -20.48
C LEU A 224 3.35 -18.81 -21.73
N ARG A 225 2.31 -19.65 -21.73
CA ARG A 225 1.34 -19.73 -22.83
C ARG A 225 0.49 -18.46 -22.92
N GLU A 226 0.00 -17.94 -21.80
CA GLU A 226 -0.77 -16.70 -21.76
C GLU A 226 0.07 -15.51 -22.24
N GLU A 227 1.36 -15.45 -21.90
CA GLU A 227 2.29 -14.47 -22.46
C GLU A 227 2.49 -14.63 -23.97
N TYR A 228 2.63 -15.85 -24.50
CA TYR A 228 2.63 -16.05 -25.96
C TYR A 228 1.31 -15.61 -26.62
N GLU A 229 0.16 -15.88 -26.00
CA GLU A 229 -1.15 -15.43 -26.52
C GLU A 229 -1.30 -13.89 -26.45
N ARG A 230 -0.80 -13.23 -25.39
CA ARG A 230 -0.70 -11.76 -25.27
C ARG A 230 0.25 -11.17 -26.31
N GLN A 231 1.44 -11.74 -26.53
CA GLN A 231 2.39 -11.31 -27.55
C GLN A 231 1.81 -11.46 -28.96
N LEU A 232 1.16 -12.59 -29.26
CA LEU A 232 0.47 -12.79 -30.54
C LEU A 232 -0.65 -11.75 -30.75
N GLN A 233 -1.41 -11.41 -29.71
CA GLN A 233 -2.43 -10.37 -29.83
C GLN A 233 -1.84 -8.97 -30.00
N ASN A 234 -0.72 -8.66 -29.32
CA ASN A 234 0.04 -7.42 -29.52
C ASN A 234 0.52 -7.31 -30.97
N ILE A 235 1.10 -8.37 -31.54
CA ILE A 235 1.54 -8.42 -32.94
C ILE A 235 0.36 -8.23 -33.92
N ARG A 236 -0.82 -8.80 -33.65
CA ARG A 236 -2.04 -8.56 -34.46
C ARG A 236 -2.50 -7.11 -34.38
N ASN A 237 -2.54 -6.53 -33.17
CA ASN A 237 -2.93 -5.14 -32.95
C ASN A 237 -1.95 -4.18 -33.66
N LEU A 238 -0.63 -4.40 -33.53
CA LEU A 238 0.39 -3.62 -34.22
C LEU A 238 0.26 -3.71 -35.75
N ARG A 239 0.04 -4.91 -36.31
CA ARG A 239 -0.22 -5.07 -37.75
C ARG A 239 -1.43 -4.24 -38.20
N SER A 240 -2.55 -4.33 -37.47
CA SER A 240 -3.74 -3.51 -37.76
C SER A 240 -3.47 -2.00 -37.68
N LEU A 241 -2.66 -1.55 -36.71
CA LEU A 241 -2.30 -0.13 -36.56
C LEU A 241 -1.34 0.35 -37.67
N TYR A 242 -0.40 -0.49 -38.13
CA TYR A 242 0.46 -0.17 -39.27
C TYR A 242 -0.32 -0.17 -40.59
N GLU A 243 -1.21 -1.13 -40.80
CA GLU A 243 -2.10 -1.16 -41.97
C GLU A 243 -3.04 0.05 -42.02
N GLU A 244 -3.63 0.45 -40.89
CA GLU A 244 -4.49 1.63 -40.88
C GLU A 244 -3.69 2.93 -41.01
N ARG A 245 -2.50 3.04 -40.41
CA ARG A 245 -1.58 4.17 -40.68
C ARG A 245 -1.21 4.24 -42.17
N GLN A 246 -0.99 3.10 -42.83
CA GLN A 246 -0.72 3.04 -44.26
C GLN A 246 -1.95 3.45 -45.10
N ARG A 247 -3.16 3.06 -44.69
CA ARG A 247 -4.42 3.52 -45.32
C ARG A 247 -4.64 5.03 -45.14
N VAL A 248 -4.35 5.57 -43.95
CA VAL A 248 -4.42 7.01 -43.64
C VAL A 248 -3.42 7.78 -44.50
N HIS A 249 -2.13 7.45 -44.46
CA HIS A 249 -1.12 8.11 -45.30
C HIS A 249 -1.38 8.01 -46.81
N LYS A 250 -2.01 6.91 -47.27
CA LYS A 250 -2.45 6.79 -48.67
C LYS A 250 -3.58 7.78 -48.99
N ARG A 251 -4.58 7.90 -48.11
CA ARG A 251 -5.68 8.89 -48.25
C ARG A 251 -5.16 10.33 -48.19
N GLU A 252 -4.33 10.66 -47.21
CA GLU A 252 -3.70 11.98 -47.08
C GLU A 252 -2.91 12.35 -48.35
N LYS A 253 -2.15 11.41 -48.90
CA LYS A 253 -1.43 11.62 -50.16
C LYS A 253 -2.35 11.80 -51.36
N GLU A 254 -3.45 11.04 -51.45
CA GLU A 254 -4.43 11.16 -52.53
C GLU A 254 -5.19 12.49 -52.46
N GLU A 255 -5.51 12.97 -51.26
CA GLU A 255 -6.11 14.27 -51.00
C GLU A 255 -5.16 15.43 -51.36
N LEU A 256 -3.92 15.40 -50.88
CA LEU A 256 -2.89 16.41 -51.20
C LEU A 256 -2.58 16.45 -52.71
N VAL A 257 -2.65 15.31 -53.42
CA VAL A 257 -2.52 15.28 -54.88
C VAL A 257 -3.73 15.94 -55.56
N SER A 258 -4.96 15.72 -55.07
CA SER A 258 -6.14 16.41 -55.61
C SER A 258 -6.04 17.91 -55.40
N GLN A 259 -5.76 18.38 -54.17
CA GLN A 259 -5.58 19.81 -53.86
C GLN A 259 -4.52 20.47 -54.74
N LEU A 260 -3.39 19.77 -54.98
CA LEU A 260 -2.31 20.24 -55.85
C LEU A 260 -2.73 20.29 -57.33
N ASP A 261 -3.50 19.31 -57.81
CA ASP A 261 -4.02 19.31 -59.19
C ASP A 261 -5.18 20.29 -59.40
N ASP A 262 -5.96 20.61 -58.37
CA ASP A 262 -6.97 21.67 -58.39
C ASP A 262 -6.30 23.06 -58.41
N ALA A 263 -5.30 23.31 -57.54
CA ALA A 263 -4.50 24.52 -57.57
C ALA A 263 -3.75 24.73 -58.92
N LYS A 264 -3.33 23.66 -59.60
CA LYS A 264 -2.81 23.73 -60.99
C LYS A 264 -3.87 24.21 -61.99
N LYS A 265 -5.13 23.78 -61.86
CA LYS A 265 -6.22 24.20 -62.77
C LYS A 265 -6.53 25.68 -62.57
N GLU A 266 -6.57 26.13 -61.31
CA GLU A 266 -6.74 27.55 -60.97
C GLU A 266 -5.58 28.40 -61.51
N LEU A 267 -4.33 27.99 -61.28
CA LEU A 267 -3.16 28.67 -61.82
C LEU A 267 -3.17 28.72 -63.37
N ALA A 268 -3.57 27.64 -64.03
CA ALA A 268 -3.72 27.60 -65.49
C ALA A 268 -4.83 28.54 -65.98
N ALA A 269 -5.94 28.64 -65.25
CA ALA A 269 -7.04 29.55 -65.57
C ALA A 269 -6.62 31.03 -65.41
N GLU A 270 -5.90 31.38 -64.35
CA GLU A 270 -5.34 32.73 -64.18
C GLU A 270 -4.24 33.03 -65.20
N GLN A 271 -3.44 32.04 -65.62
CA GLN A 271 -2.51 32.19 -66.75
C GLN A 271 -3.25 32.49 -68.06
N THR A 272 -4.36 31.80 -68.37
CA THR A 272 -5.17 32.14 -69.56
C THR A 272 -5.78 33.54 -69.47
N LYS A 273 -6.31 33.95 -68.32
CA LYS A 273 -6.83 35.32 -68.11
C LYS A 273 -5.75 36.38 -68.26
N ASN A 274 -4.55 36.15 -67.73
CA ASN A 274 -3.43 37.08 -67.87
C ASN A 274 -3.01 37.22 -69.35
N ASN A 275 -2.97 36.13 -70.11
CA ASN A 275 -2.70 36.19 -71.55
C ASN A 275 -3.80 36.97 -72.29
N GLU A 276 -5.08 36.74 -71.98
CA GLU A 276 -6.22 37.50 -72.54
C GLU A 276 -6.14 39.00 -72.20
N LEU A 277 -5.73 39.34 -70.99
CA LEU A 277 -5.54 40.72 -70.55
C LEU A 277 -4.32 41.37 -71.21
N GLU A 278 -3.19 40.66 -71.34
CA GLU A 278 -2.03 41.14 -72.10
C GLU A 278 -2.37 41.40 -73.57
N ASP A 279 -3.08 40.49 -74.23
CA ASP A 279 -3.49 40.66 -75.62
C ASP A 279 -4.53 41.78 -75.77
N ARG A 280 -5.38 41.99 -74.75
CA ARG A 280 -6.25 43.16 -74.68
C ARG A 280 -5.49 44.47 -74.47
N ILE A 281 -4.39 44.47 -73.70
CA ILE A 281 -3.51 45.62 -73.52
C ILE A 281 -2.80 45.94 -74.84
N LYS A 282 -2.18 44.95 -75.50
CA LYS A 282 -1.54 45.11 -76.83
C LYS A 282 -2.50 45.73 -77.85
N ALA A 283 -3.74 45.24 -77.94
CA ALA A 283 -4.76 45.78 -78.84
C ALA A 283 -5.22 47.22 -78.49
N LEU A 284 -5.14 47.62 -77.22
CA LEU A 284 -5.42 48.99 -76.78
C LEU A 284 -4.23 49.93 -77.03
N GLU A 285 -2.99 49.44 -76.87
CA GLU A 285 -1.77 50.16 -77.24
C GLU A 285 -1.70 50.40 -78.75
N GLU A 286 -2.09 49.41 -79.55
CA GLU A 286 -2.24 49.52 -81.01
C GLU A 286 -3.27 50.59 -81.39
N ASP A 287 -4.53 50.53 -80.91
CA ASP A 287 -5.53 51.56 -81.24
C ASP A 287 -5.10 52.96 -80.75
N ASN A 288 -4.49 53.05 -79.57
CA ASN A 288 -3.98 54.32 -79.06
C ASN A 288 -2.85 54.89 -79.94
N SER A 289 -1.94 54.06 -80.43
CA SER A 289 -0.91 54.46 -81.41
C SER A 289 -1.54 55.00 -82.70
N LEU A 290 -2.59 54.33 -83.20
CA LEU A 290 -3.35 54.78 -84.37
C LEU A 290 -4.10 56.09 -84.08
N LYS A 291 -4.58 56.32 -82.85
CA LYS A 291 -5.16 57.62 -82.45
C LYS A 291 -4.09 58.71 -82.41
N TYR A 292 -2.89 58.45 -81.88
CA TYR A 292 -1.81 59.42 -81.87
C TYR A 292 -1.39 59.83 -83.29
N ASP A 293 -1.25 58.87 -84.22
CA ASP A 293 -0.94 59.19 -85.63
C ASP A 293 -2.10 59.92 -86.33
N GLN A 294 -3.36 59.57 -86.02
CA GLN A 294 -4.53 60.31 -86.51
C GLN A 294 -4.53 61.76 -86.00
N ILE A 295 -4.33 61.98 -84.70
CA ILE A 295 -4.23 63.32 -84.09
C ILE A 295 -3.12 64.11 -84.76
N LYS A 296 -1.92 63.56 -84.87
CA LYS A 296 -0.75 64.19 -85.50
C LYS A 296 -0.99 64.55 -86.97
N SER A 297 -1.73 63.72 -87.71
CA SER A 297 -2.12 64.04 -89.10
C SER A 297 -3.12 65.20 -89.16
N LEU A 298 -4.08 65.26 -88.24
CA LEU A 298 -5.05 66.34 -88.12
C LEU A 298 -4.39 67.65 -87.65
N GLU A 299 -3.43 67.59 -86.73
CA GLU A 299 -2.60 68.73 -86.32
C GLU A 299 -1.79 69.30 -87.49
N SER A 300 -1.20 68.43 -88.32
CA SER A 300 -0.49 68.84 -89.55
C SER A 300 -1.43 69.53 -90.54
N ASN A 301 -2.61 68.93 -90.80
CA ASN A 301 -3.61 69.51 -91.71
C ASN A 301 -4.18 70.84 -91.17
N LEU A 302 -4.40 70.94 -89.86
CA LEU A 302 -4.80 72.18 -89.20
C LEU A 302 -3.68 73.23 -89.26
N GLY A 303 -2.41 72.82 -89.20
CA GLY A 303 -1.24 73.68 -89.41
C GLY A 303 -1.19 74.27 -90.82
N LEU A 304 -1.42 73.44 -91.85
CA LEU A 304 -1.52 73.87 -93.24
C LEU A 304 -2.69 74.85 -93.45
N SER A 305 -3.89 74.49 -93.02
CA SER A 305 -5.06 75.37 -93.17
C SER A 305 -4.95 76.69 -92.38
N LYS A 306 -4.25 76.70 -91.24
CA LYS A 306 -3.87 77.93 -90.52
C LYS A 306 -2.83 78.76 -91.26
N ALA A 307 -1.94 78.14 -92.05
CA ALA A 307 -1.00 78.87 -92.91
C ALA A 307 -1.71 79.50 -94.12
N GLU A 308 -2.58 78.75 -94.80
CA GLU A 308 -3.48 79.24 -95.86
C GLU A 308 -4.33 80.41 -95.36
N SER A 309 -4.95 80.27 -94.19
CA SER A 309 -5.76 81.34 -93.57
C SER A 309 -4.95 82.62 -93.32
N ARG A 310 -3.68 82.50 -92.90
CA ARG A 310 -2.77 83.63 -92.73
C ARG A 310 -2.34 84.25 -94.06
N GLN A 311 -2.16 83.43 -95.10
CA GLN A 311 -1.88 83.93 -96.45
C GLN A 311 -3.07 84.75 -96.97
N TYR A 312 -4.29 84.21 -96.94
CA TYR A 312 -5.50 84.96 -97.32
C TYR A 312 -5.71 86.22 -96.48
N GLN A 313 -5.35 86.20 -95.19
CA GLN A 313 -5.38 87.39 -94.33
C GLN A 313 -4.35 88.44 -94.78
N ALA A 314 -3.13 88.04 -95.14
CA ALA A 314 -2.11 88.96 -95.66
C ALA A 314 -2.47 89.51 -97.04
N GLU A 315 -3.02 88.68 -97.94
CA GLU A 315 -3.57 89.11 -99.23
C GLU A 315 -4.70 90.14 -99.02
N LEU A 316 -5.62 89.89 -98.07
CA LEU A 316 -6.67 90.83 -97.71
C LEU A 316 -6.12 92.13 -97.12
N THR A 317 -5.04 92.09 -96.32
CA THR A 317 -4.36 93.31 -95.84
C THR A 317 -3.76 94.11 -97.00
N VAL A 318 -3.10 93.48 -97.96
CA VAL A 318 -2.56 94.16 -99.16
C VAL A 318 -3.68 94.74 -100.03
N ILE A 319 -4.79 94.01 -100.21
CA ILE A 319 -5.98 94.49 -100.93
C ILE A 319 -6.59 95.69 -100.22
N ASN A 320 -6.75 95.65 -98.89
CA ASN A 320 -7.25 96.76 -98.10
C ASN A 320 -6.32 97.98 -98.17
N GLN A 321 -5.00 97.78 -98.12
CA GLN A 321 -4.03 98.86 -98.29
C GLN A 321 -4.13 99.50 -99.68
N LEU A 322 -4.22 98.70 -100.75
CA LEU A 322 -4.39 99.22 -102.11
C LEU A 322 -5.72 99.96 -102.30
N PHE A 323 -6.81 99.49 -101.69
CA PHE A 323 -8.06 100.26 -101.65
C PHE A 323 -7.93 101.56 -100.84
N SER A 324 -7.22 101.54 -99.71
CA SER A 324 -6.93 102.76 -98.94
C SER A 324 -6.07 103.75 -99.73
N GLU A 325 -5.04 103.30 -100.44
CA GLU A 325 -4.17 104.14 -101.28
C GLU A 325 -4.94 104.75 -102.46
N ILE A 326 -5.82 103.98 -103.13
CA ILE A 326 -6.73 104.50 -104.15
C ILE A 326 -7.67 105.57 -103.55
N LEU A 327 -8.31 105.27 -102.41
CA LEU A 327 -9.25 106.18 -101.76
C LEU A 327 -8.57 107.43 -101.18
N LEU A 328 -7.31 107.36 -100.75
CA LEU A 328 -6.53 108.50 -100.26
C LEU A 328 -5.93 109.32 -101.41
N GLY A 329 -5.50 108.68 -102.50
CA GLY A 329 -5.08 109.33 -103.74
C GLY A 329 -6.19 110.16 -104.36
N PHE A 330 -7.44 109.69 -104.31
CA PHE A 330 -8.62 110.48 -104.71
C PHE A 330 -8.96 111.67 -103.79
N ASN A 331 -8.36 111.76 -102.59
CA ASN A 331 -8.65 112.80 -101.59
C ASN A 331 -7.50 113.78 -101.33
N SER A 332 -6.37 113.66 -102.03
CA SER A 332 -5.27 114.63 -102.01
C SER A 332 -5.23 115.39 -103.34
N SER A 333 -5.31 116.72 -103.29
CA SER A 333 -5.62 117.57 -104.46
C SER A 333 -4.44 117.84 -105.39
N GLN A 334 -3.84 116.77 -105.93
CA GLN A 334 -2.92 116.83 -107.07
C GLN A 334 -3.54 116.07 -108.23
N ASP A 335 -3.88 116.77 -109.31
CA ASP A 335 -4.34 116.13 -110.55
C ASP A 335 -3.23 115.21 -111.07
N ILE A 336 -3.52 113.90 -111.13
CA ILE A 336 -2.66 112.95 -111.84
C ILE A 336 -2.72 113.33 -113.32
N ASP A 337 -1.60 113.82 -113.84
CA ASP A 337 -1.45 114.43 -115.15
C ASP A 337 -1.76 113.42 -116.27
N LEU A 338 -3.05 113.33 -116.65
CA LEU A 338 -3.61 112.17 -117.34
C LEU A 338 -2.94 111.91 -118.70
N ASP A 339 -2.60 112.96 -119.44
CA ASP A 339 -1.90 112.89 -120.73
C ASP A 339 -0.48 112.31 -120.58
N LYS A 340 0.16 112.53 -119.42
CA LYS A 340 1.50 112.05 -119.10
C LYS A 340 1.49 110.58 -118.67
N LEU A 341 0.49 110.18 -117.88
CA LEU A 341 0.20 108.78 -117.55
C LEU A 341 -0.20 107.99 -118.81
N GLN A 342 -1.08 108.53 -119.64
CA GLN A 342 -1.50 107.92 -120.89
C GLN A 342 -0.33 107.73 -121.86
N LYS A 343 0.60 108.70 -121.93
CA LYS A 343 1.81 108.57 -122.73
C LYS A 343 2.75 107.48 -122.20
N GLN A 344 2.94 107.36 -120.89
CA GLN A 344 3.72 106.26 -120.30
C GLN A 344 3.04 104.89 -120.54
N LEU A 345 1.72 104.82 -120.51
CA LEU A 345 0.94 103.63 -120.87
C LEU A 345 1.03 103.28 -122.37
N GLU A 346 1.20 104.26 -123.26
CA GLU A 346 1.50 104.01 -124.68
C GLU A 346 2.95 103.56 -124.90
N ASP A 347 3.93 104.22 -124.29
CA ASP A 347 5.36 103.87 -124.39
C ASP A 347 5.66 102.46 -123.84
N HIS A 348 4.91 101.99 -122.82
CA HIS A 348 5.04 100.66 -122.23
C HIS A 348 3.96 99.66 -122.68
N ARG A 349 3.15 100.01 -123.68
CA ARG A 349 1.99 99.21 -124.12
C ARG A 349 2.36 97.79 -124.53
N ASP A 350 3.44 97.63 -125.30
CA ASP A 350 3.86 96.31 -125.81
C ASP A 350 4.37 95.42 -124.67
N LEU A 351 4.99 95.99 -123.63
CA LEU A 351 5.44 95.25 -122.44
C LEU A 351 4.25 94.78 -121.59
N LEU A 352 3.23 95.62 -121.42
CA LEU A 352 1.98 95.23 -120.75
C LEU A 352 1.21 94.18 -121.55
N GLN A 353 1.23 94.28 -122.89
CA GLN A 353 0.65 93.29 -123.79
C GLN A 353 1.36 91.92 -123.66
N ASP A 354 2.70 91.90 -123.59
CA ASP A 354 3.48 90.66 -123.40
C ASP A 354 3.28 90.04 -122.01
N ILE A 355 3.14 90.84 -120.94
CA ILE A 355 2.84 90.33 -119.59
C ILE A 355 1.45 89.66 -119.57
N VAL A 356 0.43 90.30 -120.15
CA VAL A 356 -0.95 89.78 -120.20
C VAL A 356 -1.09 88.56 -121.14
N VAL A 357 -0.29 88.49 -122.22
CA VAL A 357 -0.31 87.34 -123.15
C VAL A 357 0.37 86.09 -122.55
N ASN A 358 1.21 86.24 -121.52
CA ASN A 358 1.92 85.15 -120.86
C ASN A 358 1.29 84.69 -119.52
N GLU A 359 0.00 84.96 -119.27
CA GLU A 359 -0.77 84.56 -118.07
C GLU A 359 -1.03 83.03 -117.95
N ILE A 360 0.02 82.22 -117.87
CA ILE A 360 -0.06 80.75 -117.76
C ILE A 360 0.49 80.22 -116.40
N SER A 361 1.10 81.07 -115.57
CA SER A 361 1.51 80.72 -114.20
C SER A 361 0.89 81.65 -113.15
N PRO A 362 0.37 81.12 -112.01
CA PRO A 362 -0.03 81.95 -110.88
C PRO A 362 1.13 82.78 -110.30
N GLU A 363 2.37 82.34 -110.53
CA GLU A 363 3.60 83.07 -110.16
C GLU A 363 3.94 84.24 -111.11
N VAL A 364 3.05 84.61 -112.04
CA VAL A 364 3.18 85.86 -112.84
C VAL A 364 2.11 86.88 -112.48
N SER A 365 1.00 86.46 -111.86
CA SER A 365 -0.10 87.35 -111.44
C SER A 365 0.33 88.42 -110.42
N TYR A 366 1.43 88.21 -109.68
CA TYR A 366 2.01 89.22 -108.79
C TYR A 366 2.87 90.28 -109.50
N ALA A 367 3.23 90.09 -110.78
CA ALA A 367 4.07 91.02 -111.52
C ALA A 367 3.28 92.24 -112.01
N LEU A 368 2.07 92.04 -112.54
CA LEU A 368 1.24 93.12 -113.06
C LEU A 368 0.88 94.18 -111.98
N PRO A 369 0.41 93.81 -110.76
CA PRO A 369 0.19 94.79 -109.70
C PRO A 369 1.46 95.53 -109.26
N LYS A 370 2.63 94.86 -109.27
CA LYS A 370 3.92 95.49 -108.92
C LYS A 370 4.37 96.50 -109.96
N VAL A 371 4.28 96.17 -111.26
CA VAL A 371 4.60 97.09 -112.35
C VAL A 371 3.64 98.29 -112.35
N LEU A 372 2.36 98.08 -112.06
CA LEU A 372 1.39 99.17 -111.88
C LEU A 372 1.73 100.06 -110.68
N LEU A 373 2.11 99.49 -109.53
CA LEU A 373 2.54 100.24 -108.35
C LEU A 373 3.86 101.00 -108.58
N GLU A 374 4.80 100.41 -109.32
CA GLU A 374 6.07 101.05 -109.68
C GLU A 374 5.84 102.25 -110.62
N LEU A 375 4.99 102.09 -111.64
CA LEU A 375 4.57 103.19 -112.52
C LEU A 375 3.80 104.29 -111.75
N LEU A 376 2.96 103.92 -110.78
CA LEU A 376 2.27 104.90 -109.93
C LEU A 376 3.25 105.67 -109.03
N SER A 377 4.25 104.99 -108.46
CA SER A 377 5.26 105.63 -107.60
C SER A 377 6.22 106.54 -108.37
N GLN A 378 6.48 106.25 -109.66
CA GLN A 378 7.24 107.14 -110.54
C GLN A 378 6.45 108.39 -110.99
N VAL A 379 5.12 108.41 -110.83
CA VAL A 379 4.27 109.58 -111.07
C VAL A 379 4.09 110.42 -109.78
N ASN A 380 3.94 109.78 -108.62
CA ASN A 380 3.67 110.44 -107.33
C ASN A 380 4.95 110.86 -106.58
N GLY A 381 5.83 111.64 -107.22
CA GLY A 381 7.09 112.10 -106.63
C GLY A 381 6.96 113.19 -105.55
N ASP A 382 7.64 112.97 -104.42
CA ASP A 382 7.85 113.86 -103.26
C ASP A 382 6.62 114.31 -102.43
N GLY A 383 6.40 113.64 -101.30
CA GLY A 383 5.47 114.05 -100.24
C GLY A 383 5.70 113.31 -98.91
N ILE A 384 6.54 113.84 -98.03
CA ILE A 384 6.80 113.30 -96.68
C ILE A 384 5.81 113.89 -95.67
N LEU A 385 5.11 113.06 -94.86
CA LEU A 385 4.96 113.22 -93.39
C LEU A 385 4.10 112.12 -92.71
N GLU A 386 4.57 111.74 -91.52
CA GLU A 386 3.92 111.15 -90.32
C GLU A 386 2.48 110.56 -90.36
N GLN A 387 2.37 109.29 -89.96
CA GLN A 387 1.36 108.74 -89.03
C GLN A 387 2.12 107.75 -88.09
N ASN A 388 2.06 107.77 -86.76
CA ASN A 388 0.94 107.68 -85.80
C ASN A 388 0.16 106.36 -85.86
N GLU A 389 0.60 105.35 -85.09
CA GLU A 389 -0.25 104.22 -84.67
C GLU A 389 -0.98 104.58 -83.37
N GLU A 390 -2.30 104.41 -83.33
CA GLU A 390 -3.06 104.37 -82.08
C GLU A 390 -4.29 103.46 -82.19
N GLY A 391 -4.38 102.45 -81.32
CA GLY A 391 -5.66 102.01 -80.76
C GLY A 391 -6.15 100.58 -81.03
N LYS A 392 -6.42 99.86 -79.92
CA LYS A 392 -7.53 98.88 -79.73
C LYS A 392 -7.41 97.53 -80.47
N LEU A 393 -8.06 96.41 -80.12
CA LEU A 393 -8.77 95.86 -78.93
C LEU A 393 -8.84 94.31 -79.13
N GLU A 394 -9.14 93.40 -78.20
CA GLU A 394 -9.39 93.41 -76.74
C GLU A 394 -8.94 92.03 -76.17
N THR A 395 -9.27 91.68 -74.92
CA THR A 395 -9.24 90.29 -74.44
C THR A 395 -10.34 90.09 -73.39
N ILE A 396 -11.16 89.04 -73.52
CA ILE A 396 -12.48 88.95 -72.88
C ILE A 396 -12.78 87.52 -72.36
N GLN A 397 -13.17 87.45 -71.07
CA GLN A 397 -13.95 86.40 -70.37
C GLN A 397 -13.37 84.96 -70.33
N GLU A 398 -13.65 84.10 -69.33
CA GLU A 398 -14.50 84.26 -68.13
C GLU A 398 -14.02 83.37 -66.96
N GLU A 399 -14.24 83.83 -65.72
CA GLU A 399 -14.31 82.99 -64.52
C GLU A 399 -15.68 83.21 -63.84
N SER A 400 -16.19 82.23 -63.09
CA SER A 400 -17.46 82.39 -62.36
C SER A 400 -17.56 81.57 -61.08
N GLU A 401 -17.60 82.33 -59.98
CA GLU A 401 -18.43 82.22 -58.77
C GLU A 401 -19.69 81.31 -58.83
N SER A 402 -20.34 80.92 -57.71
CA SER A 402 -19.99 80.82 -56.28
C SER A 402 -21.12 80.06 -55.55
N GLN A 403 -20.90 79.65 -54.30
CA GLN A 403 -21.94 79.06 -53.43
C GLN A 403 -22.78 80.15 -52.71
N THR A 404 -24.03 79.83 -52.32
CA THR A 404 -24.58 80.07 -50.96
C THR A 404 -26.01 79.53 -50.80
N SER A 405 -26.53 79.46 -49.57
CA SER A 405 -27.78 78.79 -49.18
C SER A 405 -28.53 79.53 -48.06
N THR A 406 -29.87 79.52 -48.08
CA THR A 406 -30.72 80.15 -47.04
C THR A 406 -31.94 79.27 -46.70
N VAL A 407 -32.47 79.36 -45.47
CA VAL A 407 -33.46 78.42 -44.89
C VAL A 407 -34.78 79.10 -44.48
N HIS A 408 -35.86 78.32 -44.52
CA HIS A 408 -37.29 78.62 -44.31
C HIS A 408 -37.71 79.62 -43.20
N GLN A 409 -38.87 80.28 -43.42
CA GLN A 409 -40.07 80.02 -42.58
C GLN A 409 -41.43 80.48 -43.18
N MET A 410 -42.47 79.72 -42.83
CA MET A 410 -43.92 80.03 -42.81
C MET A 410 -44.72 80.31 -44.11
N ASN A 411 -45.31 79.21 -44.61
CA ASN A 411 -46.75 79.05 -44.88
C ASN A 411 -47.48 80.16 -45.69
N SER A 412 -47.43 80.05 -47.02
CA SER A 412 -48.30 80.76 -47.97
C SER A 412 -48.94 79.76 -48.95
N ALA A 413 -49.82 80.25 -49.85
CA ALA A 413 -50.59 79.43 -50.80
C ALA A 413 -49.73 78.58 -51.77
N GLU A 414 -48.45 78.94 -51.98
CA GLU A 414 -47.45 78.08 -52.63
C GLU A 414 -47.52 76.62 -52.18
N GLU A 415 -47.65 76.34 -50.87
CA GLU A 415 -47.56 74.95 -50.41
C GLU A 415 -48.77 74.10 -50.81
N ILE A 416 -49.93 74.70 -51.11
CA ILE A 416 -51.07 73.98 -51.70
C ILE A 416 -50.74 73.58 -53.15
N VAL A 417 -49.98 74.43 -53.86
CA VAL A 417 -49.52 74.18 -55.24
C VAL A 417 -48.36 73.16 -55.25
N GLU A 418 -47.43 73.18 -54.29
CA GLU A 418 -46.36 72.18 -54.16
C GLU A 418 -46.84 70.82 -53.61
N ASN A 419 -47.91 70.81 -52.81
CA ASN A 419 -48.57 69.56 -52.41
C ASN A 419 -49.51 69.02 -53.50
N LEU A 420 -49.91 69.83 -54.50
CA LEU A 420 -50.72 69.36 -55.63
C LEU A 420 -50.05 68.18 -56.38
N PRO A 421 -48.75 68.20 -56.71
CA PRO A 421 -48.00 67.03 -57.20
C PRO A 421 -48.01 65.80 -56.28
N LYS A 422 -48.10 65.98 -54.95
CA LYS A 422 -48.17 64.86 -53.99
C LYS A 422 -49.57 64.25 -53.99
N VAL A 423 -50.61 65.09 -54.00
CA VAL A 423 -52.01 64.66 -54.18
C VAL A 423 -52.22 64.01 -55.54
N TRP A 424 -51.62 64.54 -56.62
CA TRP A 424 -51.60 63.94 -57.95
C TRP A 424 -50.87 62.60 -57.98
N LYS A 425 -49.73 62.45 -57.29
CA LYS A 425 -49.07 61.15 -57.12
C LYS A 425 -50.00 60.15 -56.44
N VAL A 426 -50.61 60.51 -55.31
CA VAL A 426 -51.56 59.62 -54.61
C VAL A 426 -52.77 59.28 -55.50
N LEU A 427 -53.29 60.22 -56.29
CA LEU A 427 -54.36 59.94 -57.27
C LEU A 427 -53.89 58.98 -58.37
N ILE A 428 -52.69 59.18 -58.92
CA ILE A 428 -52.09 58.32 -59.96
C ILE A 428 -51.79 56.93 -59.42
N GLU A 429 -51.33 56.83 -58.18
CA GLU A 429 -51.00 55.57 -57.50
C GLU A 429 -52.28 54.78 -57.20
N LEU A 430 -53.32 55.44 -56.67
CA LEU A 430 -54.67 54.87 -56.54
C LEU A 430 -55.32 54.50 -57.88
N LEU A 431 -55.06 55.23 -58.97
CA LEU A 431 -55.47 54.85 -60.33
C LEU A 431 -54.66 53.66 -60.87
N SER A 432 -53.37 53.57 -60.53
CA SER A 432 -52.50 52.48 -60.98
C SER A 432 -52.92 51.14 -60.39
N HIS A 433 -53.36 51.14 -59.12
CA HIS A 433 -53.94 49.97 -58.45
C HIS A 433 -55.35 49.61 -58.95
N GLN A 434 -56.02 50.45 -59.76
CA GLN A 434 -57.34 50.14 -60.35
C GLN A 434 -57.26 49.44 -61.71
N LYS A 435 -56.06 49.32 -62.33
CA LYS A 435 -55.89 48.46 -63.51
C LYS A 435 -55.63 47.01 -63.10
N ALA A 436 -56.71 46.23 -63.10
CA ALA A 436 -56.64 44.77 -62.99
C ALA A 436 -55.76 44.17 -64.12
N PRO A 437 -55.10 43.01 -63.90
CA PRO A 437 -54.17 42.43 -64.86
C PRO A 437 -54.90 41.80 -66.06
N THR A 438 -55.06 42.57 -67.15
CA THR A 438 -55.56 42.08 -68.43
C THR A 438 -54.48 41.26 -69.16
N ASN A 439 -54.19 40.07 -68.66
CA ASN A 439 -53.43 39.04 -69.38
C ASN A 439 -54.33 38.40 -70.45
N GLU A 440 -54.58 39.12 -71.54
CA GLU A 440 -55.17 38.57 -72.76
C GLU A 440 -54.13 38.55 -73.88
N LEU A 441 -53.51 37.38 -74.04
CA LEU A 441 -52.72 37.04 -75.23
C LEU A 441 -53.68 36.83 -76.40
N THR A 442 -54.01 37.91 -77.11
CA THR A 442 -54.71 37.82 -78.40
C THR A 442 -53.74 37.36 -79.48
N ASP A 443 -53.58 36.04 -79.58
CA ASP A 443 -52.92 35.37 -80.70
C ASP A 443 -53.68 35.65 -82.00
N VAL A 444 -53.23 36.64 -82.75
CA VAL A 444 -53.74 36.99 -84.07
C VAL A 444 -52.55 37.14 -85.01
N SER A 445 -52.39 36.17 -85.89
CA SER A 445 -51.49 36.26 -87.03
C SER A 445 -52.00 37.29 -88.03
N ASP A 446 -51.31 38.43 -88.17
CA ASP A 446 -51.34 39.24 -89.39
C ASP A 446 -49.95 39.85 -89.65
N ASP A 447 -49.60 39.99 -90.94
CA ASP A 447 -48.21 40.12 -91.38
C ASP A 447 -47.84 41.58 -91.71
N GLY A 448 -47.10 42.23 -90.81
CA GLY A 448 -46.64 43.60 -91.03
C GLY A 448 -45.76 44.15 -89.91
N ASN A 449 -44.49 44.41 -90.22
CA ASN A 449 -43.60 45.17 -89.34
C ASN A 449 -44.20 46.58 -89.09
N PRO A 450 -44.65 46.92 -87.86
CA PRO A 450 -45.55 48.06 -87.62
C PRO A 450 -44.89 49.44 -87.81
N CYS A 451 -43.60 49.48 -88.13
CA CYS A 451 -42.85 50.68 -88.47
C CYS A 451 -42.96 51.08 -89.94
N TYR A 452 -43.52 50.24 -90.82
CA TYR A 452 -43.72 50.56 -92.24
C TYR A 452 -45.20 50.79 -92.55
N LYS A 453 -45.46 51.66 -93.53
CA LYS A 453 -46.78 51.96 -94.06
C LYS A 453 -46.76 51.85 -95.57
N THR A 454 -47.64 51.03 -96.13
CA THR A 454 -47.79 50.86 -97.57
C THR A 454 -48.39 52.14 -98.17
N VAL A 455 -47.73 52.69 -99.19
CA VAL A 455 -48.18 53.87 -99.94
C VAL A 455 -48.15 53.52 -101.43
N GLU A 456 -49.28 53.69 -102.11
CA GLU A 456 -49.33 53.47 -103.56
C GLU A 456 -48.62 54.60 -104.30
N THR A 457 -47.67 54.21 -105.15
CA THR A 457 -46.98 55.09 -106.10
C THR A 457 -47.42 54.76 -107.53
N PRO A 458 -47.19 55.62 -108.53
CA PRO A 458 -47.53 55.32 -109.94
C PRO A 458 -46.83 54.11 -110.58
N LYS A 459 -46.00 53.36 -109.82
CA LYS A 459 -45.39 52.09 -110.22
C LYS A 459 -45.75 50.90 -109.31
N GLY A 460 -46.67 51.10 -108.36
CA GLY A 460 -47.14 50.08 -107.41
C GLY A 460 -47.03 50.49 -105.93
N PRO A 461 -47.54 49.65 -105.02
CA PRO A 461 -47.42 49.85 -103.57
C PRO A 461 -45.97 49.76 -103.12
N SER A 462 -45.51 50.80 -102.41
CA SER A 462 -44.17 50.87 -101.80
C SER A 462 -44.29 50.89 -100.28
N LEU A 463 -43.46 50.12 -99.58
CA LEU A 463 -43.43 50.10 -98.12
C LEU A 463 -42.54 51.26 -97.61
N VAL A 464 -43.14 52.33 -97.11
CA VAL A 464 -42.42 53.52 -96.64
C VAL A 464 -42.30 53.48 -95.12
N LEU A 465 -41.11 53.75 -94.58
CA LEU A 465 -40.89 53.79 -93.12
C LEU A 465 -41.66 54.98 -92.52
N SER A 466 -42.54 54.69 -91.57
CA SER A 466 -43.48 55.65 -91.00
C SER A 466 -42.91 56.26 -89.72
N VAL A 467 -42.38 57.48 -89.84
CA VAL A 467 -41.64 58.18 -88.77
C VAL A 467 -42.42 58.24 -87.45
N SER A 468 -43.73 58.44 -87.50
CA SER A 468 -44.60 58.47 -86.32
C SER A 468 -44.76 57.08 -85.67
N GLN A 469 -44.83 56.01 -86.45
CA GLN A 469 -44.93 54.64 -85.92
C GLN A 469 -43.59 54.14 -85.37
N THR A 470 -42.46 54.50 -86.00
CA THR A 470 -41.12 54.28 -85.40
C THR A 470 -40.95 55.07 -84.09
N PHE A 471 -41.47 56.31 -84.03
CA PHE A 471 -41.39 57.13 -82.82
C PHE A 471 -42.23 56.56 -81.67
N ILE A 472 -43.45 56.06 -81.96
CA ILE A 472 -44.28 55.36 -80.95
C ILE A 472 -43.56 54.11 -80.44
N ARG A 473 -43.10 53.21 -81.33
CA ARG A 473 -42.40 51.98 -80.90
C ARG A 473 -41.12 52.29 -80.12
N LEU A 474 -40.36 53.33 -80.49
CA LEU A 474 -39.19 53.79 -79.75
C LEU A 474 -39.55 54.34 -78.36
N LYS A 475 -40.63 55.12 -78.25
CA LYS A 475 -41.15 55.60 -76.96
C LYS A 475 -41.55 54.44 -76.05
N ASP A 476 -42.22 53.43 -76.60
CA ASP A 476 -42.69 52.27 -75.83
C ASP A 476 -41.49 51.42 -75.36
N LEU A 477 -40.49 51.16 -76.23
CA LEU A 477 -39.20 50.55 -75.86
C LEU A 477 -38.44 51.35 -74.79
N ILE A 478 -38.51 52.69 -74.80
CA ILE A 478 -37.90 53.54 -73.77
C ILE A 478 -38.65 53.42 -72.43
N LEU A 479 -39.97 53.24 -72.45
CA LEU A 479 -40.77 53.02 -71.23
C LEU A 479 -40.54 51.60 -70.67
N GLU A 480 -40.47 50.59 -71.53
CA GLU A 480 -40.10 49.22 -71.18
C GLU A 480 -38.69 49.15 -70.57
N LYS A 481 -37.69 49.74 -71.22
CA LYS A 481 -36.32 49.88 -70.70
C LYS A 481 -36.31 50.53 -69.32
N LYS A 482 -37.07 51.62 -69.10
CA LYS A 482 -37.22 52.29 -67.81
C LYS A 482 -38.01 51.49 -66.76
N SER A 483 -38.77 50.46 -67.17
CA SER A 483 -39.41 49.52 -66.26
C SER A 483 -38.40 48.45 -65.82
N LEU A 484 -37.70 47.84 -66.79
CA LEU A 484 -36.66 46.84 -66.55
C LEU A 484 -35.47 47.42 -65.75
N GLU A 485 -35.13 48.69 -65.94
CA GLU A 485 -34.15 49.42 -65.10
C GLU A 485 -34.60 49.56 -63.64
N LYS A 486 -35.90 49.74 -63.38
CA LYS A 486 -36.41 49.77 -61.99
C LYS A 486 -36.41 48.38 -61.38
N GLU A 487 -36.85 47.38 -62.12
CA GLU A 487 -36.91 45.99 -61.67
C GLU A 487 -35.52 45.43 -61.38
N THR A 488 -34.55 45.62 -62.28
CA THR A 488 -33.15 45.23 -62.04
C THR A 488 -32.51 46.01 -60.88
N ASN A 489 -32.87 47.28 -60.66
CA ASN A 489 -32.39 48.02 -59.48
C ASN A 489 -33.07 47.55 -58.18
N HIS A 490 -34.33 47.12 -58.22
CA HIS A 490 -35.00 46.48 -57.09
C HIS A 490 -34.38 45.11 -56.75
N LEU A 491 -34.09 44.29 -57.77
CA LEU A 491 -33.38 43.02 -57.62
C LEU A 491 -31.96 43.20 -57.04
N LYS A 492 -31.22 44.25 -57.45
CA LYS A 492 -29.93 44.60 -56.82
C LYS A 492 -30.08 44.96 -55.34
N GLN A 493 -31.12 45.72 -54.98
CA GLN A 493 -31.40 46.05 -53.57
C GLN A 493 -31.77 44.80 -52.75
N LEU A 494 -32.56 43.89 -53.32
CA LEU A 494 -32.93 42.63 -52.69
C LEU A 494 -31.71 41.71 -52.52
N ASN A 495 -30.88 41.54 -53.55
CA ASN A 495 -29.65 40.75 -53.46
C ASN A 495 -28.70 41.34 -52.43
N GLY A 496 -28.47 42.66 -52.42
CA GLY A 496 -27.65 43.31 -51.38
C GLY A 496 -28.22 43.11 -49.97
N HIS A 497 -29.54 43.04 -49.79
CA HIS A 497 -30.13 42.68 -48.49
C HIS A 497 -29.90 41.20 -48.12
N LEU A 498 -29.99 40.29 -49.10
CA LEU A 498 -29.70 38.86 -48.90
C LEU A 498 -28.22 38.60 -48.60
N GLU A 499 -27.30 39.29 -49.29
CA GLU A 499 -25.85 39.24 -49.06
C GLU A 499 -25.48 39.72 -47.65
N ASN A 500 -25.98 40.90 -47.24
CA ASN A 500 -25.78 41.40 -45.87
C ASN A 500 -26.34 40.44 -44.82
N ARG A 501 -27.54 39.88 -45.05
CA ARG A 501 -28.17 38.89 -44.16
C ARG A 501 -27.39 37.58 -44.09
N LEU A 502 -26.79 37.14 -45.19
CA LEU A 502 -25.94 35.96 -45.27
C LEU A 502 -24.65 36.18 -44.45
N GLN A 503 -23.97 37.31 -44.64
CA GLN A 503 -22.80 37.69 -43.83
C GLN A 503 -23.12 37.76 -42.33
N ASP A 504 -24.31 38.24 -41.96
CA ASP A 504 -24.76 38.25 -40.57
C ASP A 504 -25.12 36.86 -40.03
N GLN A 505 -25.42 35.88 -40.89
CA GLN A 505 -25.54 34.47 -40.49
C GLN A 505 -24.16 33.81 -40.37
N GLU A 506 -23.20 34.12 -41.25
CA GLU A 506 -21.81 33.65 -41.17
C GLU A 506 -21.14 34.11 -39.86
N LYS A 507 -21.21 35.41 -39.51
CA LYS A 507 -20.70 35.95 -38.25
C LYS A 507 -21.31 35.25 -37.01
N ARG A 508 -22.60 34.88 -37.08
CA ARG A 508 -23.27 34.14 -36.00
C ARG A 508 -22.77 32.70 -35.90
N LEU A 509 -22.50 32.04 -37.04
CA LEU A 509 -21.92 30.70 -37.07
C LEU A 509 -20.47 30.71 -36.56
N GLU A 510 -19.67 31.72 -36.91
CA GLU A 510 -18.32 31.93 -36.38
C GLU A 510 -18.33 32.08 -34.85
N LEU A 511 -19.23 32.91 -34.31
CA LEU A 511 -19.41 33.05 -32.85
C LEU A 511 -19.79 31.72 -32.20
N VAL A 512 -20.77 30.99 -32.75
CA VAL A 512 -21.18 29.66 -32.25
C VAL A 512 -20.02 28.65 -32.33
N GLN A 513 -19.23 28.65 -33.40
CA GLN A 513 -18.03 27.82 -33.53
C GLN A 513 -16.97 28.17 -32.48
N SER A 514 -16.82 29.46 -32.13
CA SER A 514 -15.92 29.89 -31.06
C SER A 514 -16.37 29.41 -29.68
N GLU A 515 -17.68 29.45 -29.37
CA GLU A 515 -18.23 28.93 -28.12
C GLU A 515 -18.21 27.40 -28.06
N LEU A 516 -18.43 26.72 -29.18
CA LEU A 516 -18.28 25.27 -29.30
C LEU A 516 -16.81 24.85 -29.08
N SER A 517 -15.86 25.65 -29.56
CA SER A 517 -14.42 25.44 -29.32
C SER A 517 -14.05 25.65 -27.84
N LYS A 518 -14.59 26.70 -27.18
CA LYS A 518 -14.39 26.96 -25.75
C LYS A 518 -14.98 25.84 -24.88
N THR A 519 -16.22 25.42 -25.17
CA THR A 519 -16.88 24.32 -24.44
C THR A 519 -16.18 22.98 -24.66
N TRP A 520 -15.70 22.68 -25.87
CA TRP A 520 -14.87 21.50 -26.14
C TRP A 520 -13.57 21.50 -25.32
N LEU A 521 -12.90 22.65 -25.18
CA LEU A 521 -11.73 22.80 -24.31
C LEU A 521 -12.06 22.61 -22.82
N VAL A 522 -13.24 23.03 -22.35
CA VAL A 522 -13.71 22.79 -20.97
C VAL A 522 -13.99 21.30 -20.75
N VAL A 523 -14.72 20.64 -21.67
CA VAL A 523 -14.97 19.19 -21.63
C VAL A 523 -13.67 18.40 -21.65
N GLY A 524 -12.69 18.79 -22.48
CA GLY A 524 -11.36 18.18 -22.51
C GLY A 524 -10.55 18.37 -21.22
N LYS A 525 -10.74 19.48 -20.49
CA LYS A 525 -10.17 19.67 -19.13
C LYS A 525 -10.86 18.77 -18.12
N MET A 526 -12.20 18.74 -18.09
CA MET A 526 -12.98 17.88 -17.20
C MET A 526 -12.67 16.40 -17.42
N GLN A 527 -12.51 15.95 -18.66
CA GLN A 527 -12.16 14.56 -18.99
C GLN A 527 -10.77 14.18 -18.44
N LYS A 528 -9.78 15.08 -18.52
CA LYS A 528 -8.45 14.89 -17.93
C LYS A 528 -8.51 14.87 -16.39
N GLN A 529 -9.27 15.79 -15.78
CA GLN A 529 -9.48 15.82 -14.33
C GLN A 529 -10.17 14.54 -13.83
N HIS A 530 -11.18 14.04 -14.55
CA HIS A 530 -11.85 12.79 -14.24
C HIS A 530 -10.91 11.57 -14.35
N GLN A 531 -10.08 11.51 -15.40
CA GLN A 531 -9.04 10.48 -15.54
C GLN A 531 -8.01 10.52 -14.39
N MET A 532 -7.60 11.72 -13.98
CA MET A 532 -6.69 11.92 -12.83
C MET A 532 -7.35 11.45 -11.52
N LEU A 533 -8.57 11.89 -11.24
CA LEU A 533 -9.32 11.54 -10.02
C LEU A 533 -9.59 10.03 -9.95
N HIS A 534 -10.02 9.39 -11.04
CA HIS A 534 -10.18 7.93 -11.13
C HIS A 534 -8.86 7.16 -10.96
N THR A 535 -7.72 7.77 -11.29
CA THR A 535 -6.39 7.20 -11.03
C THR A 535 -6.01 7.34 -9.54
N GLN A 536 -6.24 8.50 -8.93
CA GLN A 536 -6.07 8.72 -7.49
C GLN A 536 -6.98 7.78 -6.67
N GLU A 537 -8.25 7.63 -7.08
CA GLU A 537 -9.21 6.72 -6.47
C GLU A 537 -8.72 5.26 -6.50
N LYS A 538 -8.12 4.82 -7.61
CA LYS A 538 -7.50 3.49 -7.71
C LYS A 538 -6.32 3.31 -6.77
N ILE A 539 -5.48 4.33 -6.60
CA ILE A 539 -4.36 4.32 -5.65
C ILE A 539 -4.90 4.20 -4.22
N LEU A 540 -5.88 5.05 -3.84
CA LEU A 540 -6.51 5.01 -2.51
C LEU A 540 -7.23 3.67 -2.24
N ARG A 541 -7.92 3.09 -3.24
CA ARG A 541 -8.51 1.74 -3.16
C ARG A 541 -7.45 0.65 -2.93
N TYR A 542 -6.28 0.76 -3.58
CA TYR A 542 -5.17 -0.17 -3.39
C TYR A 542 -4.53 -0.03 -2.00
N GLU A 543 -4.22 1.20 -1.57
CA GLU A 543 -3.71 1.47 -0.22
C GLU A 543 -4.65 0.97 0.87
N LEU A 544 -5.97 1.19 0.71
CA LEU A 544 -6.98 0.76 1.65
C LEU A 544 -7.10 -0.77 1.68
N ALA A 545 -6.90 -1.46 0.56
CA ALA A 545 -6.79 -2.91 0.52
C ALA A 545 -5.50 -3.41 1.23
N GLN A 546 -4.37 -2.75 1.03
CA GLN A 546 -3.11 -3.06 1.71
C GLN A 546 -3.20 -2.83 3.23
N LYS A 547 -3.77 -1.70 3.66
CA LYS A 547 -4.06 -1.37 5.07
C LYS A 547 -5.01 -2.40 5.70
N ARG A 548 -6.02 -2.89 4.96
CA ARG A 548 -6.89 -4.00 5.40
C ARG A 548 -6.14 -5.32 5.55
N LYS A 549 -5.23 -5.66 4.64
CA LYS A 549 -4.39 -6.87 4.71
C LYS A 549 -3.48 -6.87 5.95
N LEU A 550 -2.82 -5.74 6.21
CA LEU A 550 -2.01 -5.55 7.42
C LEU A 550 -2.85 -5.68 8.70
N LEU A 551 -4.08 -5.15 8.69
CA LEU A 551 -5.02 -5.28 9.82
C LEU A 551 -5.60 -6.69 9.99
N THR A 552 -5.58 -7.56 8.98
CA THR A 552 -5.88 -9.00 9.15
C THR A 552 -4.66 -9.75 9.69
N GLU A 553 -3.46 -9.47 9.17
CA GLU A 553 -2.20 -10.07 9.65
C GLU A 553 -1.97 -9.78 11.15
N LEU A 554 -2.11 -8.51 11.57
CA LEU A 554 -2.01 -8.13 12.97
C LEU A 554 -3.10 -8.74 13.86
N LYS A 555 -4.28 -9.07 13.32
CA LYS A 555 -5.34 -9.79 14.06
C LYS A 555 -4.98 -11.25 14.24
N GLU A 556 -4.47 -11.89 13.19
CA GLU A 556 -3.99 -13.28 13.24
C GLU A 556 -2.82 -13.42 14.23
N GLU A 557 -1.88 -12.47 14.26
CA GLU A 557 -0.80 -12.42 15.26
C GLU A 557 -1.31 -12.22 16.70
N LEU A 558 -2.32 -11.35 16.90
CA LEU A 558 -2.95 -11.16 18.21
C LEU A 558 -3.77 -12.38 18.65
N GLU A 559 -4.43 -13.07 17.74
CA GLU A 559 -5.22 -14.28 18.01
C GLU A 559 -4.30 -15.47 18.33
N TYR A 560 -3.22 -15.65 17.56
CA TYR A 560 -2.14 -16.60 17.87
C TYR A 560 -1.46 -16.30 19.22
N SER A 561 -1.27 -15.02 19.55
CA SER A 561 -0.75 -14.62 20.86
C SER A 561 -1.73 -14.94 22.00
N ARG A 562 -3.04 -14.71 21.79
CA ARG A 562 -4.09 -15.11 22.73
C ARG A 562 -4.16 -16.63 22.91
N GLU A 563 -4.01 -17.41 21.84
CA GLU A 563 -3.97 -18.87 21.90
C GLU A 563 -2.76 -19.38 22.69
N LYS A 564 -1.57 -18.78 22.50
CA LYS A 564 -0.41 -19.08 23.35
C LYS A 564 -0.69 -18.78 24.83
N TRP A 565 -1.39 -17.69 25.14
CA TRP A 565 -1.78 -17.35 26.51
C TRP A 565 -2.83 -18.32 27.09
N THR A 566 -3.81 -18.80 26.31
CA THR A 566 -4.76 -19.82 26.80
C THR A 566 -4.08 -21.15 27.00
N GLN A 567 -3.25 -21.61 26.06
CA GLN A 567 -2.42 -22.81 26.22
C GLN A 567 -1.49 -22.71 27.44
N ALA A 568 -0.94 -21.53 27.74
CA ALA A 568 -0.09 -21.30 28.92
C ALA A 568 -0.91 -21.37 30.22
N ARG A 569 -2.10 -20.75 30.27
CA ARG A 569 -3.00 -20.88 31.44
C ARG A 569 -3.48 -22.31 31.65
N GLU A 570 -3.79 -23.03 30.58
CA GLU A 570 -4.23 -24.42 30.63
C GLU A 570 -3.09 -25.33 31.12
N LYS A 571 -1.86 -25.13 30.65
CA LYS A 571 -0.66 -25.79 31.20
C LYS A 571 -0.46 -25.45 32.68
N ASN A 572 -0.57 -24.17 33.07
CA ASN A 572 -0.46 -23.77 34.47
C ASN A 572 -1.53 -24.44 35.35
N SER A 573 -2.80 -24.45 34.92
CA SER A 573 -3.88 -25.12 35.64
C SER A 573 -3.68 -26.63 35.73
N ASN A 574 -3.20 -27.28 34.66
CA ASN A 574 -2.83 -28.69 34.71
C ASN A 574 -1.67 -28.96 35.69
N THR A 575 -0.63 -28.10 35.72
CA THR A 575 0.43 -28.22 36.74
C THR A 575 -0.07 -27.92 38.14
N GLU A 576 -1.02 -26.99 38.32
CA GLU A 576 -1.63 -26.72 39.62
C GLU A 576 -2.43 -27.92 40.11
N GLN A 577 -3.23 -28.55 39.24
CA GLN A 577 -3.94 -29.81 39.54
C GLN A 577 -2.95 -30.93 39.91
N GLN A 578 -1.81 -31.03 39.22
CA GLN A 578 -0.74 -31.97 39.59
C GLN A 578 -0.14 -31.63 40.97
N TRP A 579 0.12 -30.36 41.28
CA TRP A 579 0.57 -29.94 42.61
C TRP A 579 -0.49 -30.19 43.69
N GLN A 580 -1.78 -30.01 43.41
CA GLN A 580 -2.88 -30.34 44.31
C GLN A 580 -2.98 -31.85 44.53
N GLN A 581 -2.86 -32.68 43.48
CA GLN A 581 -2.81 -34.14 43.56
C GLN A 581 -1.61 -34.62 44.38
N LEU A 582 -0.41 -34.07 44.14
CA LEU A 582 0.78 -34.36 44.95
C LEU A 582 0.57 -33.94 46.41
N ARG A 583 -0.05 -32.79 46.69
CA ARG A 583 -0.38 -32.36 48.07
C ARG A 583 -1.38 -33.30 48.75
N THR A 584 -2.41 -33.78 48.05
CA THR A 584 -3.36 -34.75 48.63
C THR A 584 -2.72 -36.13 48.79
N GLU A 585 -1.81 -36.53 47.91
CA GLU A 585 -1.02 -37.76 48.05
C GLU A 585 -0.02 -37.67 49.23
N PHE A 586 0.70 -36.57 49.38
CA PHE A 586 1.56 -36.36 50.56
C PHE A 586 0.74 -36.28 51.85
N ALA A 587 -0.46 -35.69 51.84
CA ALA A 587 -1.37 -35.71 52.98
C ALA A 587 -1.89 -37.12 53.30
N SER A 588 -2.21 -37.95 52.29
CA SER A 588 -2.64 -39.33 52.51
C SER A 588 -1.49 -40.23 52.99
N ARG A 589 -0.28 -40.05 52.45
CA ARG A 589 0.98 -40.66 52.94
C ARG A 589 1.23 -40.27 54.41
N ARG A 590 1.10 -38.99 54.76
CA ARG A 590 1.23 -38.51 56.15
C ARG A 590 0.17 -39.11 57.08
N ASN A 591 -1.07 -39.25 56.62
CA ASN A 591 -2.16 -39.82 57.41
C ASN A 591 -2.13 -41.37 57.50
N THR A 592 -1.37 -42.05 56.63
CA THR A 592 -1.17 -43.51 56.67
C THR A 592 0.09 -43.93 57.44
N ILE A 593 0.98 -42.99 57.75
CA ILE A 593 2.01 -43.15 58.78
C ILE A 593 1.36 -42.90 60.15
N PRO A 594 1.33 -43.88 61.07
CA PRO A 594 0.87 -43.64 62.44
C PRO A 594 1.74 -42.58 63.12
N ASN A 595 1.11 -41.66 63.86
CA ASN A 595 1.77 -40.50 64.46
C ASN A 595 2.62 -40.88 65.68
N ASP A 596 3.83 -41.41 65.42
CA ASP A 596 4.91 -41.56 66.37
C ASP A 596 6.17 -40.85 65.84
N ASN A 597 6.76 -40.02 66.70
CA ASN A 597 7.86 -39.08 66.45
C ASN A 597 7.50 -37.91 65.49
N SER A 598 7.94 -36.67 65.68
CA SER A 598 8.49 -35.89 66.79
C SER A 598 8.95 -34.57 66.15
N VAL A 599 8.70 -33.44 66.84
CA VAL A 599 9.50 -32.18 66.84
C VAL A 599 10.56 -32.00 65.74
N GLU A 600 10.41 -30.97 64.88
CA GLU A 600 11.36 -29.85 64.64
C GLU A 600 10.82 -28.89 63.55
N SER A 601 11.37 -27.68 63.43
CA SER A 601 10.97 -26.56 62.53
C SER A 601 9.54 -26.01 62.78
N GLY A 602 9.33 -24.82 63.33
CA GLY A 602 10.26 -23.74 63.63
C GLY A 602 10.33 -22.71 62.49
N TYR A 603 9.36 -21.79 62.47
CA TYR A 603 9.45 -20.39 61.99
C TYR A 603 8.08 -19.72 62.22
N SER A 604 7.96 -18.88 63.24
CA SER A 604 6.94 -17.81 63.29
C SER A 604 7.32 -16.76 62.23
N ASP A 605 6.41 -16.07 61.52
CA ASP A 605 5.18 -15.38 61.97
C ASP A 605 5.46 -14.23 62.96
N ASP A 606 6.35 -13.32 62.55
CA ASP A 606 6.33 -11.92 63.00
C ASP A 606 5.39 -11.13 62.07
N ARG A 607 4.20 -10.84 62.57
CA ARG A 607 3.13 -10.12 61.88
C ARG A 607 2.99 -8.71 62.48
N GLU A 608 2.25 -7.84 61.79
CA GLU A 608 1.66 -6.59 62.32
C GLU A 608 2.60 -5.38 62.55
N CYS A 609 2.88 -4.64 61.47
CA CYS A 609 3.08 -3.19 61.57
C CYS A 609 1.74 -2.43 61.42
N THR A 610 1.25 -1.91 62.55
CA THR A 610 0.58 -0.59 62.68
C THR A 610 -0.49 -0.17 61.63
N SER A 611 -1.76 -0.44 61.98
CA SER A 611 -2.89 0.53 62.01
C SER A 611 -2.80 1.82 61.19
N SER A 612 -3.66 1.97 60.16
CA SER A 612 -4.88 2.80 60.18
C SER A 612 -5.71 2.62 58.89
N ASP A 613 -6.99 3.00 58.92
CA ASP A 613 -7.99 2.90 57.84
C ASP A 613 -7.60 3.69 56.55
N GLU A 614 -8.14 3.47 55.33
CA GLU A 614 -9.41 2.84 54.89
C GLU A 614 -9.27 1.91 53.64
N GLU A 615 -10.40 1.30 53.25
CA GLU A 615 -10.77 0.65 51.96
C GLU A 615 -10.02 -0.58 51.38
N PRO A 616 -10.80 -1.59 50.94
CA PRO A 616 -10.48 -2.39 49.76
C PRO A 616 -11.70 -2.56 48.81
N GLY A 617 -11.60 -2.07 47.57
CA GLY A 617 -12.68 -2.15 46.58
C GLY A 617 -12.23 -2.16 45.11
N TYR A 618 -11.98 -3.37 44.57
CA TYR A 618 -11.90 -3.80 43.16
C TYR A 618 -11.01 -3.05 42.13
N GLU A 619 -10.31 -3.87 41.33
CA GLU A 619 -10.13 -3.83 39.85
C GLU A 619 -10.25 -2.47 39.10
N THR A 620 -9.36 -2.07 38.18
CA THR A 620 -8.54 -2.88 37.25
C THR A 620 -7.38 -2.06 36.62
N ASP A 621 -6.45 -2.76 35.95
CA ASP A 621 -5.57 -2.31 34.85
C ASP A 621 -4.79 -0.97 34.98
N ILE A 622 -3.52 -1.08 35.39
CA ILE A 622 -2.51 -0.01 35.25
C ILE A 622 -1.89 -0.05 33.85
N SER A 623 -2.02 1.06 33.11
CA SER A 623 -1.23 1.36 31.90
C SER A 623 0.21 1.77 32.23
N GLU A 624 1.09 1.63 31.25
CA GLU A 624 2.41 2.29 31.12
C GLU A 624 3.44 2.18 32.27
N CYS A 625 4.48 1.38 32.01
CA CYS A 625 5.81 1.68 32.53
C CYS A 625 6.44 2.85 31.73
N ALA A 626 6.19 4.09 32.15
CA ALA A 626 6.95 5.25 31.68
C ALA A 626 8.30 5.33 32.42
N GLN A 627 9.40 5.51 31.66
CA GLN A 627 10.77 5.52 32.22
C GLN A 627 11.14 6.87 32.85
N LYS A 628 12.16 6.83 33.72
CA LYS A 628 12.66 7.99 34.48
C LYS A 628 13.99 8.50 33.91
N GLY A 629 14.09 9.82 33.72
CA GLY A 629 15.33 10.53 33.36
C GLY A 629 15.55 10.67 31.84
N ALA A 630 16.31 11.67 31.38
CA ALA A 630 16.90 12.81 32.09
C ALA A 630 17.13 14.00 31.11
N GLU A 631 17.39 15.19 31.63
CA GLU A 631 17.72 16.37 30.83
C GLU A 631 19.12 16.22 30.18
N GLY A 632 19.25 16.60 28.90
CA GLY A 632 20.48 16.49 28.13
C GLY A 632 20.37 17.22 26.78
N GLU A 633 21.29 18.16 26.55
CA GLU A 633 21.26 19.23 25.55
C GLU A 633 21.40 18.80 24.06
N GLU A 634 21.06 19.77 23.18
CA GLU A 634 21.57 19.98 21.81
C GLU A 634 21.07 19.14 20.59
N ALA A 635 21.12 19.84 19.44
CA ALA A 635 21.13 19.38 18.04
C ALA A 635 19.87 18.84 17.30
N ASP A 636 19.59 19.56 16.19
CA ASP A 636 19.03 19.15 14.89
C ASP A 636 17.51 18.85 14.75
N GLY A 637 17.00 19.07 13.53
CA GLY A 637 15.59 19.32 13.26
C GLY A 637 14.84 18.21 12.52
N VAL A 638 13.59 17.95 12.94
CA VAL A 638 12.62 17.12 12.22
C VAL A 638 11.30 17.89 12.03
N VAL A 639 10.67 17.62 10.89
CA VAL A 639 9.41 18.21 10.41
C VAL A 639 8.29 18.15 11.46
N LYS A 640 7.58 19.26 11.68
CA LYS A 640 6.28 19.24 12.34
C LYS A 640 5.23 18.67 11.40
N ASP A 641 4.76 17.47 11.71
CA ASP A 641 3.57 16.91 11.07
C ASP A 641 2.34 17.72 11.54
N VAL A 642 1.54 18.23 10.60
CA VAL A 642 0.35 19.04 10.88
C VAL A 642 -0.86 18.28 10.37
N THR A 643 -1.76 17.94 11.29
CA THR A 643 -2.97 17.15 11.03
C THR A 643 -3.90 17.84 10.02
N VAL A 644 -3.87 17.37 8.77
CA VAL A 644 -4.85 17.73 7.74
C VAL A 644 -6.13 16.91 7.95
N LEU A 645 -6.89 17.29 8.99
CA LEU A 645 -8.14 16.62 9.36
C LEU A 645 -9.19 17.58 9.95
N ASP A 646 -9.23 18.79 9.38
CA ASP A 646 -10.33 19.76 9.39
C ASP A 646 -10.28 20.52 8.04
N LEU A 647 -11.33 21.29 7.71
CA LEU A 647 -11.49 22.07 6.46
C LEU A 647 -11.82 21.26 5.17
N VAL A 648 -12.83 20.40 5.23
CA VAL A 648 -13.56 19.92 4.02
C VAL A 648 -15.09 20.05 4.21
N GLU A 649 -15.52 21.21 4.73
CA GLU A 649 -16.93 21.63 4.78
C GLU A 649 -17.05 23.11 4.36
N ASP A 650 -16.78 23.40 3.08
CA ASP A 650 -17.36 24.53 2.33
C ASP A 650 -17.05 24.40 0.82
N GLU A 651 -17.61 25.28 -0.02
CA GLU A 651 -17.51 25.30 -1.51
C GLU A 651 -18.15 24.09 -2.26
N VAL A 652 -19.40 23.74 -1.94
CA VAL A 652 -20.32 23.14 -2.94
C VAL A 652 -21.62 23.95 -3.05
N LEU A 653 -21.53 25.14 -3.63
CA LEU A 653 -22.66 25.91 -4.16
C LEU A 653 -22.17 27.02 -5.13
N GLU A 654 -23.12 27.62 -5.85
CA GLU A 654 -22.94 28.80 -6.72
C GLU A 654 -21.91 28.69 -7.88
N ILE A 655 -22.35 28.11 -9.00
CA ILE A 655 -22.31 28.75 -10.34
C ILE A 655 -23.38 28.06 -11.22
N VAL A 656 -24.50 28.76 -11.41
CA VAL A 656 -25.45 28.54 -12.53
C VAL A 656 -25.80 29.94 -13.06
N CYS A 657 -25.88 30.08 -14.38
CA CYS A 657 -25.79 31.37 -15.04
C CYS A 657 -27.07 32.23 -14.91
N VAL A 658 -26.89 33.54 -14.73
CA VAL A 658 -27.87 34.53 -15.17
C VAL A 658 -27.79 34.63 -16.70
N SER A 659 -28.87 34.27 -17.41
CA SER A 659 -29.37 34.91 -18.64
C SER A 659 -30.44 34.06 -19.33
N SER A 660 -31.71 34.42 -19.18
CA SER A 660 -32.79 34.22 -20.16
C SER A 660 -34.04 34.99 -19.71
N GLU A 661 -34.71 35.69 -20.63
CA GLU A 661 -35.96 36.40 -20.38
C GLU A 661 -37.17 35.66 -20.97
N SER A 662 -38.32 35.86 -20.32
CA SER A 662 -39.69 35.65 -20.84
C SER A 662 -40.18 34.20 -21.07
N GLY A 663 -41.31 33.92 -20.42
CA GLY A 663 -42.11 32.69 -20.49
C GLY A 663 -43.24 32.81 -19.46
N LYS A 664 -44.46 32.37 -19.75
CA LYS A 664 -45.65 32.60 -18.91
C LYS A 664 -46.23 31.30 -18.34
N GLU A 665 -47.06 31.48 -17.30
CA GLU A 665 -48.08 30.54 -16.79
C GLU A 665 -47.54 29.28 -16.06
N ALA A 666 -48.20 28.73 -15.01
CA ALA A 666 -49.18 29.30 -14.06
C ALA A 666 -49.34 28.37 -12.82
N GLU A 667 -49.93 28.90 -11.74
CA GLU A 667 -50.53 28.22 -10.57
C GLU A 667 -49.66 27.40 -9.57
N GLY A 668 -49.90 27.68 -8.28
CA GLY A 668 -49.69 26.79 -7.11
C GLY A 668 -48.26 26.61 -6.54
N SER A 669 -48.05 26.38 -5.23
CA SER A 669 -48.84 26.70 -4.01
C SER A 669 -48.06 26.23 -2.77
N GLU A 670 -47.85 27.12 -1.76
CA GLU A 670 -47.44 26.81 -0.37
C GLU A 670 -46.04 26.15 -0.15
N SER A 671 -45.31 26.35 0.98
CA SER A 671 -45.45 27.28 2.13
C SER A 671 -44.13 27.35 2.96
N THR A 672 -44.04 28.31 3.91
CA THR A 672 -43.06 28.47 5.04
C THR A 672 -41.56 28.65 4.68
N THR A 673 -40.79 29.72 5.05
CA THR A 673 -40.48 30.38 6.36
C THR A 673 -39.64 29.48 7.30
N GLU A 674 -38.58 29.85 8.05
CA GLU A 674 -37.90 31.10 8.55
C GLU A 674 -36.38 30.79 8.75
N ASP A 675 -35.40 31.68 9.01
CA ASP A 675 -35.08 33.09 8.72
C ASP A 675 -33.61 33.43 9.18
N GLY A 676 -32.98 34.52 8.72
CA GLY A 676 -31.83 35.20 9.38
C GLY A 676 -30.39 34.87 8.96
N GLY A 677 -29.61 35.87 8.48
CA GLY A 677 -28.13 35.76 8.41
C GLY A 677 -27.35 36.57 7.36
N GLU A 678 -27.55 37.89 7.19
CA GLU A 678 -26.66 38.68 6.31
C GLU A 678 -25.26 38.87 6.93
N GLN A 679 -24.22 38.31 6.30
CA GLN A 679 -22.83 38.75 6.50
C GLN A 679 -22.43 39.83 5.48
N PRO A 680 -21.57 40.79 5.87
CA PRO A 680 -21.09 41.83 4.95
C PRO A 680 -20.21 41.21 3.87
N ARG A 681 -20.58 41.38 2.60
CA ARG A 681 -19.80 40.88 1.46
C ARG A 681 -18.37 41.42 1.51
N PRO A 682 -17.33 40.57 1.39
CA PRO A 682 -15.94 41.05 1.39
C PRO A 682 -15.69 42.00 0.23
N SER A 683 -14.81 42.98 0.44
CA SER A 683 -14.53 43.97 -0.60
C SER A 683 -13.79 43.32 -1.78
N LEU A 684 -13.95 43.87 -2.99
CA LEU A 684 -13.27 43.38 -4.19
C LEU A 684 -11.74 43.33 -4.00
N GLU A 685 -11.19 44.28 -3.23
CA GLU A 685 -9.78 44.35 -2.86
C GLU A 685 -9.34 43.17 -1.96
N GLN A 686 -10.17 42.73 -1.01
CA GLN A 686 -9.90 41.54 -0.20
C GLN A 686 -9.94 40.25 -1.04
N VAL A 687 -10.90 40.13 -1.97
CA VAL A 687 -11.01 38.98 -2.87
C VAL A 687 -9.80 38.92 -3.83
N LEU A 688 -9.32 40.06 -4.33
CA LEU A 688 -8.10 40.14 -5.13
C LEU A 688 -6.85 39.81 -4.30
N ALA A 689 -6.71 40.34 -3.09
CA ALA A 689 -5.57 40.02 -2.21
C ALA A 689 -5.50 38.52 -1.85
N GLN A 690 -6.64 37.88 -1.54
CA GLN A 690 -6.72 36.44 -1.30
C GLN A 690 -6.38 35.62 -2.56
N ARG A 691 -6.80 36.08 -3.73
CA ARG A 691 -6.44 35.46 -5.03
C ARG A 691 -4.93 35.56 -5.29
N ASP A 692 -4.32 36.71 -5.06
CA ASP A 692 -2.90 36.92 -5.32
C ASP A 692 -2.02 36.17 -4.30
N GLU A 693 -2.45 36.04 -3.05
CA GLU A 693 -1.78 35.18 -2.08
C GLU A 693 -1.91 33.69 -2.43
N ARG A 694 -3.09 33.25 -2.92
CA ARG A 694 -3.30 31.90 -3.46
C ARG A 694 -2.43 31.63 -4.68
N LEU A 695 -2.28 32.60 -5.58
CA LEU A 695 -1.37 32.51 -6.73
C LEU A 695 0.08 32.39 -6.28
N ARG A 696 0.57 33.26 -5.39
CA ARG A 696 1.94 33.19 -4.84
C ARG A 696 2.23 31.85 -4.14
N ARG A 697 1.25 31.27 -3.44
CA ARG A 697 1.38 29.91 -2.86
C ARG A 697 1.46 28.81 -3.92
N LEU A 698 0.70 28.91 -5.02
CA LEU A 698 0.77 27.98 -6.15
C LEU A 698 2.08 28.12 -6.95
N GLU A 699 2.60 29.34 -7.09
CA GLU A 699 3.91 29.63 -7.72
C GLU A 699 5.04 28.97 -6.93
N GLY A 700 5.10 29.15 -5.60
CA GLY A 700 6.10 28.48 -4.75
C GLY A 700 6.00 26.95 -4.77
N GLN A 701 4.79 26.38 -4.87
CA GLN A 701 4.60 24.94 -5.08
C GLN A 701 5.09 24.47 -6.45
N ALA A 702 4.88 25.26 -7.51
CA ALA A 702 5.39 24.97 -8.84
C ALA A 702 6.93 25.02 -8.88
N GLU A 703 7.56 26.03 -8.26
CA GLU A 703 9.01 26.12 -8.12
C GLU A 703 9.59 24.92 -7.35
N GLN A 704 8.94 24.49 -6.27
CA GLN A 704 9.36 23.32 -5.50
C GLN A 704 9.28 22.02 -6.33
N LEU A 705 8.23 21.86 -7.17
CA LEU A 705 8.11 20.73 -8.09
C LEU A 705 9.13 20.78 -9.23
N VAL A 706 9.47 21.98 -9.74
CA VAL A 706 10.55 22.18 -10.72
C VAL A 706 11.91 21.81 -10.11
N ALA A 707 12.17 22.19 -8.85
CA ALA A 707 13.38 21.81 -8.14
C ALA A 707 13.46 20.28 -7.89
N GLN A 708 12.35 19.64 -7.53
CA GLN A 708 12.31 18.17 -7.35
C GLN A 708 12.48 17.40 -8.67
N THR A 709 11.90 17.88 -9.78
CA THR A 709 12.09 17.29 -11.11
C THR A 709 13.51 17.50 -11.65
N ALA A 710 14.12 18.66 -11.42
CA ALA A 710 15.54 18.90 -11.72
C ALA A 710 16.47 17.98 -10.90
N ASN A 711 16.21 17.81 -9.59
CA ASN A 711 17.00 16.93 -8.73
C ASN A 711 16.85 15.44 -9.10
N THR A 712 15.66 14.99 -9.50
CA THR A 712 15.45 13.61 -9.97
C THR A 712 16.05 13.36 -11.35
N ALA A 713 16.06 14.35 -12.25
CA ALA A 713 16.80 14.29 -13.51
C ALA A 713 18.32 14.27 -13.32
N SER A 714 18.86 15.07 -12.38
CA SER A 714 20.27 15.00 -11.99
C SER A 714 20.63 13.61 -11.45
N ARG A 715 19.79 13.05 -10.57
CA ARG A 715 19.97 11.70 -10.02
C ARG A 715 19.87 10.60 -11.10
N SER A 716 19.02 10.74 -12.12
CA SER A 716 18.94 9.73 -13.19
C SER A 716 20.18 9.75 -14.10
N VAL A 717 20.77 10.92 -14.36
CA VAL A 717 22.08 11.03 -15.06
C VAL A 717 23.20 10.37 -14.26
N VAL A 718 23.26 10.59 -12.94
CA VAL A 718 24.25 9.90 -12.07
C VAL A 718 24.07 8.38 -12.08
N ILE A 719 22.83 7.88 -12.10
CA ILE A 719 22.54 6.45 -12.19
C ILE A 719 22.89 5.88 -13.58
N ALA A 720 22.64 6.63 -14.66
CA ALA A 720 22.99 6.22 -16.02
C ALA A 720 24.52 6.07 -16.18
N ASN A 721 25.29 7.11 -15.81
CA ASN A 721 26.75 7.05 -15.82
C ASN A 721 27.28 5.86 -14.99
N ARG A 722 26.64 5.57 -13.85
CA ARG A 722 27.05 4.44 -12.99
C ARG A 722 26.64 3.06 -13.54
N LEU A 723 25.64 2.99 -14.42
CA LEU A 723 25.33 1.80 -15.19
C LEU A 723 26.35 1.59 -16.31
N ASP A 724 26.77 2.66 -16.99
CA ASP A 724 27.79 2.59 -18.03
C ASP A 724 29.17 2.21 -17.46
N ASP A 725 29.57 2.74 -16.29
CA ASP A 725 30.73 2.25 -15.51
C ASP A 725 30.69 0.72 -15.34
N LEU A 726 29.53 0.18 -14.97
CA LEU A 726 29.35 -1.25 -14.69
C LEU A 726 29.30 -2.08 -15.98
N HIS A 727 28.76 -1.54 -17.06
CA HIS A 727 28.80 -2.17 -18.38
C HIS A 727 30.22 -2.21 -18.96
N GLU A 728 31.06 -1.19 -18.74
CA GLU A 728 32.47 -1.23 -19.16
C GLU A 728 33.28 -2.26 -18.34
N VAL A 729 33.05 -2.35 -17.03
CA VAL A 729 33.77 -3.30 -16.16
C VAL A 729 33.34 -4.76 -16.37
N TYR A 730 32.03 -5.04 -16.49
CA TYR A 730 31.51 -6.42 -16.50
C TYR A 730 30.97 -6.90 -17.86
N GLY A 731 30.65 -5.98 -18.79
CA GLY A 731 30.06 -6.33 -20.09
C GLY A 731 31.02 -6.97 -21.09
N ARG A 732 32.31 -7.09 -20.74
CA ARG A 732 33.38 -7.54 -21.65
C ARG A 732 33.70 -9.04 -21.57
N GLU A 733 33.26 -9.74 -20.53
CA GLU A 733 33.64 -11.14 -20.29
C GLU A 733 32.77 -12.15 -21.08
N THR A 734 31.57 -11.76 -21.50
CA THR A 734 30.54 -12.69 -22.03
C THR A 734 30.61 -12.98 -23.53
N THR A 735 31.52 -12.33 -24.29
CA THR A 735 31.57 -12.39 -25.76
C THR A 735 32.83 -13.06 -26.33
N SER A 736 33.55 -13.86 -25.52
CA SER A 736 34.82 -14.50 -25.93
C SER A 736 34.82 -16.04 -25.93
N ASN A 737 33.68 -16.68 -25.64
CA ASN A 737 33.51 -18.14 -25.62
C ASN A 737 32.66 -18.65 -26.80
N ASP A 738 33.05 -18.32 -28.04
CA ASP A 738 32.48 -18.95 -29.23
C ASP A 738 33.04 -20.38 -29.38
N ALA A 739 32.28 -21.36 -28.90
CA ALA A 739 32.65 -22.77 -28.90
C ALA A 739 32.44 -23.43 -30.29
N GLU A 740 33.55 -23.63 -31.00
CA GLU A 740 33.89 -24.82 -31.80
C GLU A 740 32.71 -25.62 -32.39
N ALA A 741 32.30 -25.27 -33.61
CA ALA A 741 31.27 -25.99 -34.35
C ALA A 741 31.80 -27.33 -34.93
N PRO A 742 31.09 -28.46 -34.76
CA PRO A 742 31.48 -29.76 -35.30
C PRO A 742 31.25 -29.86 -36.82
N PRO A 743 32.02 -30.69 -37.55
CA PRO A 743 31.88 -30.86 -39.00
C PRO A 743 30.61 -31.64 -39.39
N PRO A 744 30.09 -31.46 -40.63
CA PRO A 744 28.94 -32.21 -41.12
C PRO A 744 29.29 -33.68 -41.38
N VAL A 745 28.29 -34.55 -41.22
CA VAL A 745 28.35 -35.98 -41.60
C VAL A 745 27.50 -36.17 -42.86
N GLU A 746 28.04 -36.89 -43.84
CA GLU A 746 27.31 -37.33 -45.03
C GLU A 746 26.67 -38.71 -44.78
N GLU A 747 25.33 -38.77 -44.76
CA GLU A 747 24.47 -39.78 -45.45
C GLU A 747 22.98 -39.44 -45.29
#